data_AF-H6SRS9-F1
#
_entry.id   AF-H6SRS9-F1
#
_cell.length_a   1.000
_cell.length_b   1.000
_cell.length_c   1.000
_cell.angle_alpha   90.00
_cell.angle_beta   90.00
_cell.angle_gamma   90.00
#
_symmetry.space_group_name_H-M   'P 1'
#
loop_
_entity.id
_entity.type
_entity.pdbx_description
1 polymer ?
#
loop_
_entity_poly.entity_id
_entity_poly.type
_entity_poly.pdbx_seq_one_letter_code
_entity_poly.pdbx_strand_id
1 'polypeptide(L)'
;MPCEGRGVMYQKMRLWAKIMVSMGVAITLVTFTLTLTGLQTLDAVILETEHSALESNALDILQTIALEKERGESLARLVAALPDVQERFARGDRDGLQAMLGEAYRTLSASYGVEQFQFHSPPATTFLRLHKPESYGDDLSGFRHTVVAANQTLRPAGGLEQGVSGLGIRAVVPVMFQGRHVGSVEFGLSFGKAFLETFKSQRNVDAGLYLIDQEKITPVAATAEGGSFSPPSVLLAAFGGEPQFYRTSLQAGQKGTQGTEKETPRAVYVFAVPDYAGRPFGVIELAVDRSPFVRTFEAARNTAILIGLGTLGVGLLLSLVTARGLTRRITMLISGVHHVAKGDLSVSIPQRGQDELGDLAQATDQMRGQLHDLALKVRSHARAVNGAVGDITGAVEGQAATSSQMSASVAEITSTMEELSASSTQIAEHSKAVVDIATTTYENAKKGSEAMALVMAKMNDIAGDNQNSLHEILELGTKSKEISKVMEIITAVADQTKLIAFNAALEAASAGDAGRRFGVVAAEIRRLADSVTESTQEIESKINHIQDSISRLVITSEKGATGIVAGREATLVTAGRLEDLVDAARQTTSAAQQISLSTQQQRTASTQVVIALREIVSASSHTAQSLTRVSEVSHDMARLSGELGTLVERFQLRETSGD
;
A
#
# COMPACT_ATOMS: atom_id res chain seq x y z
N MET A 1 -3.75 4.13 -48.69
CA MET A 1 -3.17 5.50 -48.62
C MET A 1 -3.83 6.23 -47.44
N PRO A 2 -3.07 7.00 -46.63
CA PRO A 2 -3.05 6.83 -45.17
C PRO A 2 -4.09 7.67 -44.42
N CYS A 3 -4.82 7.04 -43.49
CA CYS A 3 -5.66 7.68 -42.47
C CYS A 3 -5.08 7.54 -41.05
N GLU A 4 -3.75 7.47 -40.91
CA GLU A 4 -3.08 7.34 -39.60
C GLU A 4 -2.59 8.69 -38.99
N GLY A 5 -2.84 9.82 -39.66
CA GLY A 5 -2.27 11.12 -39.22
C GLY A 5 -3.10 11.95 -38.23
N ARG A 6 -4.42 11.75 -38.12
CA ARG A 6 -5.30 12.70 -37.39
C ARG A 6 -5.51 12.39 -35.90
N GLY A 7 -5.20 11.19 -35.42
CA GLY A 7 -5.28 10.84 -33.99
C GLY A 7 -4.11 11.32 -33.13
N VAL A 8 -2.92 11.52 -33.73
CA VAL A 8 -1.67 11.82 -33.01
C VAL A 8 -1.65 13.26 -32.46
N MET A 9 -2.31 14.19 -33.15
CA MET A 9 -2.31 15.60 -32.76
C MET A 9 -3.16 15.84 -31.49
N TYR A 10 -4.33 15.19 -31.38
CA TYR A 10 -5.19 15.29 -30.18
C TYR A 10 -4.54 14.64 -28.96
N GLN A 11 -3.74 13.59 -29.14
CA GLN A 11 -3.04 12.94 -28.02
C GLN A 11 -1.94 13.82 -27.40
N LYS A 12 -1.19 14.59 -28.21
CA LYS A 12 -0.09 15.46 -27.75
C LYS A 12 -0.52 16.81 -27.18
N MET A 13 -1.80 17.18 -27.28
CA MET A 13 -2.29 18.45 -26.74
C MET A 13 -2.38 18.42 -25.21
N ARG A 14 -2.06 19.55 -24.55
CA ARG A 14 -2.28 19.72 -23.11
C ARG A 14 -3.77 19.53 -22.78
N LEU A 15 -4.07 18.96 -21.61
CA LEU A 15 -5.44 18.63 -21.20
C LEU A 15 -6.42 19.81 -21.35
N TRP A 16 -6.00 21.03 -20.98
CA TRP A 16 -6.82 22.23 -21.15
C TRP A 16 -7.20 22.51 -22.61
N ALA A 17 -6.30 22.25 -23.56
CA ALA A 17 -6.54 22.47 -24.98
C ALA A 17 -7.49 21.41 -25.55
N LYS A 18 -7.45 20.17 -25.04
CA LYS A 18 -8.39 19.11 -25.43
C LYS A 18 -9.81 19.45 -25.01
N ILE A 19 -10.00 19.93 -23.78
CA ILE A 19 -11.30 20.37 -23.24
C ILE A 19 -11.84 21.56 -24.06
N MET A 20 -10.98 22.53 -24.38
CA MET A 20 -11.37 23.69 -25.20
C MET A 20 -11.83 23.29 -26.60
N VAL A 21 -11.11 22.39 -27.27
CA VAL A 21 -11.45 21.94 -28.62
C VAL A 21 -12.74 21.11 -28.61
N SER A 22 -12.91 20.18 -27.67
CA SER A 22 -14.11 19.35 -27.62
C SER A 22 -15.37 20.15 -27.29
N MET A 23 -15.29 21.08 -26.32
CA MET A 23 -16.41 21.93 -25.95
C MET A 23 -16.74 22.93 -27.05
N GLY A 24 -15.72 23.55 -27.68
CA GLY A 24 -15.91 24.51 -28.77
C GLY A 24 -16.58 23.88 -29.99
N VAL A 25 -16.18 22.67 -30.38
CA VAL A 25 -16.82 21.93 -31.49
C VAL A 25 -18.29 21.61 -31.16
N ALA A 26 -18.58 21.14 -29.95
CA ALA A 26 -19.95 20.81 -29.54
C ALA A 26 -20.87 22.05 -29.53
N ILE A 27 -20.42 23.16 -28.96
CA ILE A 27 -21.19 24.41 -28.91
C ILE A 27 -21.43 24.93 -30.32
N THR A 28 -20.42 24.91 -31.19
CA THR A 28 -20.56 25.37 -32.59
C THR A 28 -21.59 24.54 -33.34
N LEU A 29 -21.54 23.22 -33.21
CA LEU A 29 -22.47 22.32 -33.88
C LEU A 29 -23.93 22.59 -33.46
N VAL A 30 -24.19 22.65 -32.15
CA VAL A 30 -25.54 22.89 -31.60
C VAL A 30 -26.08 24.26 -32.02
N THR A 31 -25.26 25.30 -31.90
CA THR A 31 -25.67 26.68 -32.23
C THR A 31 -25.96 26.83 -33.72
N PHE A 32 -25.15 26.20 -34.57
CA PHE A 32 -25.35 26.20 -36.02
C PHE A 32 -26.63 25.47 -36.41
N THR A 33 -26.88 24.27 -35.86
CA THR A 33 -28.09 23.49 -36.16
C THR A 33 -29.36 24.25 -35.75
N LEU A 34 -29.42 24.81 -34.54
CA LEU A 34 -30.58 25.56 -34.07
C LEU A 34 -30.88 26.81 -34.91
N THR A 35 -29.83 27.54 -35.30
CA THR A 35 -29.96 28.76 -36.12
C THR A 35 -30.48 28.42 -37.52
N LEU A 36 -29.94 27.36 -38.14
CA LEU A 36 -30.35 26.91 -39.47
C LEU A 36 -31.81 26.45 -39.47
N THR A 37 -32.20 25.61 -38.51
CA THR A 37 -33.57 25.12 -38.40
C THR A 37 -34.56 26.26 -38.12
N GLY A 38 -34.22 27.21 -37.25
CA GLY A 38 -35.07 28.36 -36.95
C GLY A 38 -35.39 29.22 -38.18
N LEU A 39 -34.38 29.51 -39.02
CA LEU A 39 -34.56 30.30 -40.23
C LEU A 39 -35.36 29.58 -41.31
N GLN A 40 -35.16 28.27 -41.47
CA GLN A 40 -35.96 27.45 -42.38
C GLN A 40 -37.44 27.44 -41.98
N THR A 41 -37.71 27.32 -40.69
CA THR A 41 -39.09 27.31 -40.18
C THR A 41 -39.78 28.66 -40.43
N LEU A 42 -39.07 29.77 -40.28
CA LEU A 42 -39.60 31.11 -40.50
C LEU A 42 -39.98 31.39 -41.97
N ASP A 43 -39.14 30.98 -42.94
CA ASP A 43 -39.46 31.17 -44.36
C ASP A 43 -40.67 30.35 -44.80
N ALA A 44 -40.82 29.12 -44.27
CA ALA A 44 -41.99 28.28 -44.52
C ALA A 44 -43.29 28.94 -44.03
N VAL A 45 -43.29 29.54 -42.83
CA VAL A 45 -44.46 30.26 -42.29
C VAL A 45 -44.81 31.48 -43.14
N ILE A 46 -43.81 32.24 -43.61
CA ILE A 46 -44.05 33.40 -44.47
C ILE A 46 -44.65 32.97 -45.81
N LEU A 47 -44.19 31.86 -46.39
CA LEU A 47 -44.70 31.33 -47.66
C LEU A 47 -46.16 30.92 -47.56
N GLU A 48 -46.52 30.22 -46.49
CA GLU A 48 -47.92 29.83 -46.23
C GLU A 48 -48.81 31.06 -46.05
N THR A 49 -48.34 32.05 -45.29
CA THR A 49 -49.11 33.28 -45.01
C THR A 49 -49.38 34.09 -46.28
N GLU A 50 -48.38 34.21 -47.18
CA GLU A 50 -48.54 34.90 -48.47
C GLU A 50 -49.54 34.18 -49.38
N HIS A 51 -49.50 32.84 -49.42
CA HIS A 51 -50.41 32.03 -50.23
C HIS A 51 -51.86 32.17 -49.75
N SER A 52 -52.13 31.96 -48.46
CA SER A 52 -53.48 32.04 -47.90
C SER A 52 -54.11 33.43 -48.05
N ALA A 53 -53.31 34.50 -47.93
CA ALA A 53 -53.80 35.86 -48.09
C ALA A 53 -54.24 36.16 -49.53
N LEU A 54 -53.49 35.68 -50.54
CA LEU A 54 -53.84 35.86 -51.94
C LEU A 54 -55.02 34.99 -52.37
N GLU A 55 -55.09 33.75 -51.88
CA GLU A 55 -56.24 32.87 -52.10
C GLU A 55 -57.53 33.47 -51.53
N SER A 56 -57.48 34.06 -50.33
CA SER A 56 -58.61 34.81 -49.77
C SER A 56 -59.07 35.94 -50.70
N ASN A 57 -58.14 36.75 -51.23
CA ASN A 57 -58.49 37.83 -52.15
C ASN A 57 -59.06 37.31 -53.49
N ALA A 58 -58.62 36.14 -53.95
CA ALA A 58 -59.18 35.49 -55.14
C ALA A 58 -60.65 35.07 -54.94
N LEU A 59 -60.99 34.53 -53.76
CA LEU A 59 -62.37 34.23 -53.42
C LEU A 59 -63.23 35.49 -53.33
N ASP A 60 -62.70 36.56 -52.74
CA ASP A 60 -63.41 37.83 -52.58
C ASP A 60 -63.77 38.50 -53.92
N ILE A 61 -62.87 38.48 -54.90
CA ILE A 61 -63.16 39.07 -56.22
C ILE A 61 -64.18 38.24 -56.99
N LEU A 62 -64.16 36.91 -56.88
CA LEU A 62 -65.19 36.02 -57.45
C LEU A 62 -66.57 36.26 -56.81
N GLN A 63 -66.62 36.43 -55.49
CA GLN A 63 -67.86 36.78 -54.80
C GLN A 63 -68.41 38.14 -55.23
N THR A 64 -67.52 39.13 -55.43
CA THR A 64 -67.92 40.45 -55.91
C THR A 64 -68.54 40.38 -57.31
N ILE A 65 -67.97 39.55 -58.21
CA ILE A 65 -68.55 39.28 -59.54
C ILE A 65 -69.94 38.65 -59.43
N ALA A 66 -70.10 37.66 -58.55
CA ALA A 66 -71.39 37.00 -58.33
C ALA A 66 -72.47 37.96 -57.79
N LEU A 67 -72.09 38.86 -56.88
CA LEU A 67 -72.99 39.87 -56.31
C LEU A 67 -73.45 40.89 -57.35
N GLU A 68 -72.54 41.35 -58.21
CA GLU A 68 -72.89 42.22 -59.34
C GLU A 68 -73.86 41.53 -60.30
N LYS A 69 -73.67 40.23 -60.58
CA LYS A 69 -74.61 39.44 -61.38
C LYS A 69 -76.02 39.43 -60.77
N GLU A 70 -76.14 39.13 -59.48
CA GLU A 70 -77.44 39.11 -58.79
C GLU A 70 -78.10 40.50 -58.74
N ARG A 71 -77.29 41.57 -58.64
CA ARG A 71 -77.75 42.94 -58.71
C ARG A 71 -78.37 43.25 -60.07
N GLY A 72 -77.69 42.89 -61.16
CA GLY A 72 -78.22 43.03 -62.52
C GLY A 72 -79.52 42.25 -62.71
N GLU A 73 -79.60 41.03 -62.19
CA GLU A 73 -80.78 40.17 -62.29
C GLU A 73 -81.98 40.74 -61.52
N SER A 74 -81.74 41.32 -60.35
CA SER A 74 -82.78 41.97 -59.54
C SER A 74 -83.38 43.17 -60.26
N LEU A 75 -82.54 44.00 -60.91
CA LEU A 75 -82.99 45.12 -61.74
C LEU A 75 -83.83 44.63 -62.93
N ALA A 76 -83.36 43.59 -63.63
CA ALA A 76 -84.07 43.00 -64.76
C ALA A 76 -85.44 42.43 -64.35
N ARG A 77 -85.53 41.73 -63.20
CA ARG A 77 -86.80 41.19 -62.68
C ARG A 77 -87.81 42.29 -62.34
N LEU A 78 -87.36 43.38 -61.72
CA LEU A 78 -88.25 44.50 -61.39
C LEU A 78 -88.87 45.09 -62.66
N VAL A 79 -88.06 45.31 -63.70
CA VAL A 79 -88.55 45.83 -64.98
C VAL A 79 -89.46 44.83 -65.69
N ALA A 80 -89.11 43.54 -65.69
CA ALA A 80 -89.91 42.48 -66.30
C ALA A 80 -91.30 42.31 -65.66
N ALA A 81 -91.45 42.70 -64.39
CA ALA A 81 -92.69 42.58 -63.62
C ALA A 81 -93.64 43.77 -63.77
N LEU A 82 -93.20 44.89 -64.35
CA LEU A 82 -94.05 46.07 -64.53
C LEU A 82 -95.16 45.79 -65.55
N PRO A 83 -96.47 45.91 -65.18
CA PRO A 83 -97.57 45.60 -66.09
C PRO A 83 -97.53 46.41 -67.39
N ASP A 84 -97.20 47.70 -67.30
CA ASP A 84 -97.07 48.58 -68.47
C ASP A 84 -95.94 48.12 -69.41
N VAL A 85 -94.84 47.61 -68.85
CA VAL A 85 -93.73 47.07 -69.64
C VAL A 85 -94.18 45.81 -70.37
N GLN A 86 -94.85 44.89 -69.66
CA GLN A 86 -95.35 43.65 -70.22
C GLN A 86 -96.38 43.89 -71.34
N GLU A 87 -97.35 44.79 -71.12
CA GLU A 87 -98.40 45.12 -72.09
C GLU A 87 -97.83 45.79 -73.34
N ARG A 88 -96.98 46.82 -73.16
CA ARG A 88 -96.34 47.53 -74.29
C ARG A 88 -95.42 46.62 -75.07
N PHE A 89 -94.65 45.76 -74.39
CA PHE A 89 -93.77 44.81 -75.06
C PHE A 89 -94.58 43.78 -75.87
N ALA A 90 -95.67 43.25 -75.29
CA ALA A 90 -96.56 42.30 -75.98
C ALA A 90 -97.22 42.89 -77.23
N ARG A 91 -97.55 44.19 -77.24
CA ARG A 91 -98.12 44.91 -78.39
C ARG A 91 -97.08 45.35 -79.43
N GLY A 92 -95.79 45.19 -79.14
CA GLY A 92 -94.71 45.71 -79.99
C GLY A 92 -94.54 47.23 -79.94
N ASP A 93 -95.02 47.89 -78.89
CA ASP A 93 -94.91 49.34 -78.68
C ASP A 93 -93.50 49.73 -78.17
N ARG A 94 -92.54 49.74 -79.10
CA ARG A 94 -91.13 50.08 -78.84
C ARG A 94 -90.95 51.53 -78.38
N ASP A 95 -91.60 52.47 -79.06
CA ASP A 95 -91.43 53.91 -78.78
C ASP A 95 -92.02 54.26 -77.40
N GLY A 96 -93.14 53.63 -77.02
CA GLY A 96 -93.71 53.78 -75.68
C GLY A 96 -92.82 53.22 -74.57
N LEU A 97 -92.18 52.06 -74.77
CA LEU A 97 -91.21 51.50 -73.82
C LEU A 97 -89.96 52.39 -73.67
N GLN A 98 -89.47 52.95 -74.78
CA GLN A 98 -88.34 53.87 -74.76
C GLN A 98 -88.66 55.15 -73.99
N ALA A 99 -89.83 55.74 -74.23
CA ALA A 99 -90.27 56.93 -73.51
C ALA A 99 -90.43 56.68 -72.00
N MET A 100 -90.94 55.51 -71.61
CA MET A 100 -91.16 55.14 -70.21
C MET A 100 -89.84 54.90 -69.45
N LEU A 101 -88.87 54.21 -70.06
CA LEU A 101 -87.69 53.71 -69.35
C LEU A 101 -86.40 54.49 -69.65
N GLY A 102 -86.39 55.38 -70.65
CA GLY A 102 -85.19 56.10 -71.07
C GLY A 102 -84.55 56.97 -69.99
N GLU A 103 -85.36 57.64 -69.15
CA GLU A 103 -84.83 58.43 -68.04
C GLU A 103 -84.29 57.57 -66.90
N ALA A 104 -84.98 56.47 -66.56
CA ALA A 104 -84.51 55.50 -65.58
C ALA A 104 -83.15 54.90 -65.98
N TYR A 105 -82.96 54.60 -67.27
CA TYR A 105 -81.66 54.13 -67.77
C TYR A 105 -80.54 55.16 -67.55
N ARG A 106 -80.76 56.46 -67.83
CA ARG A 106 -79.73 57.51 -67.62
C ARG A 106 -79.27 57.58 -66.17
N THR A 107 -80.20 57.47 -65.21
CA THR A 107 -79.89 57.42 -63.78
C THR A 107 -79.12 56.16 -63.40
N LEU A 108 -79.59 54.99 -63.88
CA LEU A 108 -78.93 53.71 -63.60
C LEU A 108 -77.52 53.64 -64.20
N SER A 109 -77.30 54.25 -65.37
CA SER A 109 -75.99 54.32 -66.00
C SER A 109 -75.04 55.25 -65.24
N ALA A 110 -75.47 56.46 -64.89
CA ALA A 110 -74.62 57.44 -64.22
C ALA A 110 -74.29 57.08 -62.78
N SER A 111 -75.21 56.46 -62.03
CA SER A 111 -75.06 56.25 -60.57
C SER A 111 -74.82 54.81 -60.16
N TYR A 112 -75.18 53.82 -61.00
CA TYR A 112 -75.14 52.41 -60.60
C TYR A 112 -74.30 51.53 -61.53
N GLY A 113 -73.64 52.11 -62.54
CA GLY A 113 -72.73 51.38 -63.43
C GLY A 113 -73.43 50.46 -64.43
N VAL A 114 -74.71 50.72 -64.73
CA VAL A 114 -75.44 50.01 -65.78
C VAL A 114 -74.99 50.53 -67.16
N GLU A 115 -74.28 49.70 -67.91
CA GLU A 115 -73.83 50.03 -69.26
C GLU A 115 -74.82 49.59 -70.33
N GLN A 116 -75.56 48.51 -70.07
CA GLN A 116 -76.53 47.97 -71.01
C GLN A 116 -77.88 47.79 -70.33
N PHE A 117 -78.91 48.31 -70.98
CA PHE A 117 -80.29 48.03 -70.67
C PHE A 117 -81.02 47.84 -71.99
N GLN A 118 -81.52 46.64 -72.25
CA GLN A 118 -82.12 46.27 -73.52
C GLN A 118 -83.18 45.18 -73.38
N PHE A 119 -84.07 45.08 -74.36
CA PHE A 119 -85.13 44.10 -74.49
C PHE A 119 -84.94 43.28 -75.76
N HIS A 120 -85.31 42.00 -75.71
CA HIS A 120 -85.11 41.07 -76.81
C HIS A 120 -86.37 40.26 -77.08
N SER A 121 -86.78 40.18 -78.34
CA SER A 121 -87.80 39.25 -78.79
C SER A 121 -87.22 37.82 -78.91
N PRO A 122 -88.01 36.76 -78.67
CA PRO A 122 -87.52 35.39 -78.81
C PRO A 122 -87.12 35.07 -80.27
N PRO A 123 -86.02 34.33 -80.52
CA PRO A 123 -85.11 33.75 -79.53
C PRO A 123 -84.09 34.73 -78.94
N ALA A 124 -83.56 35.69 -79.70
CA ALA A 124 -82.61 36.70 -79.21
C ALA A 124 -82.49 37.92 -80.14
N THR A 125 -83.60 38.35 -80.76
CA THR A 125 -83.60 39.51 -81.65
C THR A 125 -83.76 40.79 -80.83
N THR A 126 -82.92 41.80 -81.04
CA THR A 126 -83.03 43.06 -80.32
C THR A 126 -84.36 43.75 -80.60
N PHE A 127 -85.16 43.97 -79.56
CA PHE A 127 -86.39 44.75 -79.65
C PHE A 127 -86.13 46.24 -79.34
N LEU A 128 -85.47 46.53 -78.22
CA LEU A 128 -85.16 47.89 -77.80
C LEU A 128 -83.84 47.93 -77.03
N ARG A 129 -82.99 48.91 -77.31
CA ARG A 129 -81.79 49.22 -76.50
C ARG A 129 -81.95 50.60 -75.91
N LEU A 130 -82.10 50.73 -74.59
CA LEU A 130 -82.18 52.06 -73.98
C LEU A 130 -80.83 52.79 -74.00
N HIS A 131 -79.74 52.03 -74.04
CA HIS A 131 -78.38 52.54 -74.19
C HIS A 131 -78.01 52.96 -75.61
N LYS A 132 -78.75 52.47 -76.63
CA LYS A 132 -78.53 52.81 -78.04
C LYS A 132 -79.82 52.63 -78.87
N PRO A 133 -80.84 53.49 -78.67
CA PRO A 133 -82.17 53.22 -79.17
C PRO A 133 -82.26 53.02 -80.68
N GLU A 134 -81.43 53.71 -81.46
CA GLU A 134 -81.39 53.64 -82.92
C GLU A 134 -81.01 52.25 -83.49
N SER A 135 -80.43 51.36 -82.68
CA SER A 135 -79.98 50.03 -83.12
C SER A 135 -80.91 48.92 -82.62
N TYR A 136 -81.77 48.38 -83.49
CA TYR A 136 -82.73 47.32 -83.18
C TYR A 136 -82.92 46.36 -84.36
N GLY A 137 -83.53 45.19 -84.10
CA GLY A 137 -83.86 44.18 -85.11
C GLY A 137 -82.73 43.20 -85.47
N ASP A 138 -81.53 43.37 -84.92
CA ASP A 138 -80.41 42.45 -85.13
C ASP A 138 -80.56 41.16 -84.32
N ASP A 139 -80.14 40.04 -84.93
CA ASP A 139 -80.13 38.73 -84.27
C ASP A 139 -78.85 38.55 -83.45
N LEU A 140 -79.02 38.33 -82.14
CA LEU A 140 -77.93 38.14 -81.20
C LEU A 140 -77.66 36.65 -80.88
N SER A 141 -78.43 35.72 -81.46
CA SER A 141 -78.43 34.31 -81.09
C SER A 141 -77.05 33.62 -81.21
N GLY A 142 -76.19 34.12 -82.11
CA GLY A 142 -74.86 33.57 -82.34
C GLY A 142 -73.80 33.83 -81.25
N PHE A 143 -74.00 34.82 -80.37
CA PHE A 143 -72.99 35.19 -79.36
C PHE A 143 -73.54 35.70 -78.02
N ARG A 144 -74.85 36.04 -77.94
CA ARG A 144 -75.52 36.40 -76.68
C ARG A 144 -76.28 35.20 -76.15
N HIS A 145 -75.55 34.21 -75.69
CA HIS A 145 -76.11 32.96 -75.21
C HIS A 145 -76.91 33.13 -73.91
N THR A 146 -76.60 34.13 -73.07
CA THR A 146 -77.45 34.45 -71.90
C THR A 146 -78.87 34.84 -72.30
N VAL A 147 -79.03 35.62 -73.38
CA VAL A 147 -80.35 36.04 -73.90
C VAL A 147 -81.12 34.85 -74.45
N VAL A 148 -80.44 34.01 -75.24
CA VAL A 148 -81.02 32.78 -75.78
C VAL A 148 -81.46 31.85 -74.65
N ALA A 149 -80.59 31.65 -73.65
CA ALA A 149 -80.88 30.79 -72.50
C ALA A 149 -82.08 31.30 -71.71
N ALA A 150 -82.17 32.60 -71.44
CA ALA A 150 -83.30 33.16 -70.70
C ALA A 150 -84.63 32.99 -71.44
N ASN A 151 -84.63 33.26 -72.75
CA ASN A 151 -85.83 33.15 -73.60
C ASN A 151 -86.27 31.69 -73.85
N GLN A 152 -85.34 30.74 -73.90
CA GLN A 152 -85.66 29.32 -74.12
C GLN A 152 -86.08 28.61 -72.84
N THR A 153 -85.37 28.86 -71.74
CA THR A 153 -85.62 28.16 -70.46
C THR A 153 -86.73 28.81 -69.64
N LEU A 154 -87.13 30.05 -69.99
CA LEU A 154 -88.05 30.88 -69.22
C LEU A 154 -87.59 31.09 -67.77
N ARG A 155 -86.28 31.05 -67.54
CA ARG A 155 -85.63 31.38 -66.27
C ARG A 155 -84.62 32.51 -66.48
N PRO A 156 -84.32 33.31 -65.46
CA PRO A 156 -83.21 34.25 -65.53
C PRO A 156 -81.89 33.55 -65.88
N ALA A 157 -81.08 34.19 -66.72
CA ALA A 157 -79.73 33.76 -67.04
C ALA A 157 -78.78 34.94 -66.90
N GLY A 158 -77.62 34.74 -66.26
CA GLY A 158 -76.66 35.81 -66.08
C GLY A 158 -75.27 35.32 -65.70
N GLY A 159 -74.28 36.16 -65.96
CA GLY A 159 -72.87 35.92 -65.69
C GLY A 159 -71.98 36.77 -66.59
N LEU A 160 -70.69 36.45 -66.61
CA LEU A 160 -69.77 37.09 -67.52
C LEU A 160 -70.00 36.60 -68.94
N GLU A 161 -70.22 37.54 -69.85
CA GLU A 161 -70.40 37.24 -71.27
C GLU A 161 -69.96 38.43 -72.11
N GLN A 162 -69.33 38.13 -73.24
CA GLN A 162 -68.90 39.16 -74.19
C GLN A 162 -70.11 39.68 -74.99
N GLY A 163 -70.21 41.00 -75.09
CA GLY A 163 -71.17 41.69 -75.96
C GLY A 163 -70.46 42.55 -77.00
N VAL A 164 -71.24 43.19 -77.87
CA VAL A 164 -70.72 44.11 -78.90
C VAL A 164 -69.95 45.29 -78.29
N SER A 165 -70.40 45.79 -77.15
CA SER A 165 -69.76 46.90 -76.41
C SER A 165 -68.62 46.45 -75.50
N GLY A 166 -68.25 45.18 -75.52
CA GLY A 166 -67.21 44.60 -74.68
C GLY A 166 -67.74 43.65 -73.59
N LEU A 167 -66.82 43.28 -72.71
CA LEU A 167 -67.08 42.36 -71.62
C LEU A 167 -67.90 43.03 -70.51
N GLY A 168 -68.93 42.35 -70.02
CA GLY A 168 -69.72 42.82 -68.90
C GLY A 168 -70.33 41.67 -68.13
N ILE A 169 -70.79 41.97 -66.92
CA ILE A 169 -71.64 41.06 -66.15
C ILE A 169 -73.07 41.30 -66.62
N ARG A 170 -73.65 40.30 -67.30
CA ARG A 170 -74.96 40.40 -67.94
C ARG A 170 -75.98 39.62 -67.14
N ALA A 171 -77.18 40.15 -67.03
CA ALA A 171 -78.29 39.48 -66.38
C ALA A 171 -79.56 39.70 -67.21
N VAL A 172 -80.14 38.60 -67.67
CA VAL A 172 -81.28 38.57 -68.59
C VAL A 172 -82.44 37.83 -67.94
N VAL A 173 -83.62 38.43 -67.97
CA VAL A 173 -84.83 37.90 -67.34
C VAL A 173 -85.96 37.84 -68.36
N PRO A 174 -86.71 36.72 -68.47
CA PRO A 174 -87.86 36.63 -69.37
C PRO A 174 -89.01 37.51 -68.88
N VAL A 175 -89.69 38.14 -69.83
CA VAL A 175 -90.88 38.98 -69.65
C VAL A 175 -92.11 38.18 -70.10
N MET A 176 -93.12 38.13 -69.24
CA MET A 176 -94.37 37.40 -69.46
C MET A 176 -95.53 38.38 -69.50
N PHE A 177 -96.48 38.20 -70.42
CA PHE A 177 -97.73 38.96 -70.46
C PHE A 177 -98.91 37.99 -70.54
N GLN A 178 -99.83 38.06 -69.57
CA GLN A 178 -100.99 37.16 -69.46
C GLN A 178 -100.62 35.66 -69.56
N GLY A 179 -99.50 35.28 -68.95
CA GLY A 179 -99.00 33.90 -68.97
C GLY A 179 -98.28 33.48 -70.25
N ARG A 180 -98.19 34.33 -71.28
CA ARG A 180 -97.42 34.09 -72.50
C ARG A 180 -96.07 34.79 -72.45
N HIS A 181 -95.02 34.09 -72.86
CA HIS A 181 -93.69 34.67 -73.01
C HIS A 181 -93.65 35.64 -74.20
N VAL A 182 -93.19 36.86 -73.97
CA VAL A 182 -93.13 37.92 -75.00
C VAL A 182 -91.70 38.27 -75.42
N GLY A 183 -90.71 37.94 -74.60
CA GLY A 183 -89.31 38.27 -74.82
C GLY A 183 -88.58 38.37 -73.49
N SER A 184 -87.41 38.98 -73.46
CA SER A 184 -86.63 39.20 -72.24
C SER A 184 -86.18 40.65 -72.09
N VAL A 185 -85.75 40.98 -70.87
CA VAL A 185 -85.10 42.24 -70.52
C VAL A 185 -83.74 41.94 -69.90
N GLU A 186 -82.75 42.71 -70.28
CA GLU A 186 -81.36 42.58 -69.86
C GLU A 186 -80.86 43.85 -69.19
N PHE A 187 -80.11 43.64 -68.10
CA PHE A 187 -79.19 44.61 -67.53
C PHE A 187 -77.75 44.09 -67.64
N GLY A 188 -76.86 44.94 -68.11
CA GLY A 188 -75.43 44.67 -68.20
C GLY A 188 -74.62 45.70 -67.42
N LEU A 189 -73.78 45.21 -66.53
CA LEU A 189 -72.92 45.98 -65.65
C LEU A 189 -71.48 45.94 -66.16
N SER A 190 -70.73 47.02 -65.92
CA SER A 190 -69.35 47.16 -66.38
C SER A 190 -68.44 46.12 -65.71
N PHE A 191 -67.61 45.43 -66.50
CA PHE A 191 -66.58 44.52 -65.98
C PHE A 191 -65.28 44.72 -66.75
N GLY A 192 -64.24 45.18 -66.05
CA GLY A 192 -62.98 45.60 -66.65
C GLY A 192 -62.21 46.51 -65.70
N LYS A 193 -61.55 47.55 -66.24
CA LYS A 193 -60.60 48.38 -65.47
C LYS A 193 -61.23 49.04 -64.22
N ALA A 194 -62.41 49.65 -64.34
CA ALA A 194 -63.05 50.31 -63.21
C ALA A 194 -63.39 49.35 -62.05
N PHE A 195 -63.79 48.12 -62.38
CA PHE A 195 -64.06 47.07 -61.40
C PHE A 195 -62.77 46.67 -60.67
N LEU A 196 -61.69 46.40 -61.40
CA LEU A 196 -60.41 46.03 -60.80
C LEU A 196 -59.78 47.17 -59.98
N GLU A 197 -59.89 48.43 -60.41
CA GLU A 197 -59.41 49.59 -59.63
C GLU A 197 -60.19 49.76 -58.31
N THR A 198 -61.49 49.51 -58.33
CA THR A 198 -62.32 49.50 -57.11
C THR A 198 -61.84 48.39 -56.16
N PHE A 199 -61.60 47.18 -56.68
CA PHE A 199 -61.07 46.07 -55.89
C PHE A 199 -59.69 46.37 -55.30
N LYS A 200 -58.79 46.97 -56.10
CA LYS A 200 -57.47 47.43 -55.65
C LYS A 200 -57.58 48.44 -54.51
N SER A 201 -58.48 49.43 -54.61
CA SER A 201 -58.65 50.44 -53.55
C SER A 201 -59.15 49.85 -52.23
N GLN A 202 -59.95 48.77 -52.27
CA GLN A 202 -60.51 48.13 -51.08
C GLN A 202 -59.57 47.12 -50.43
N ARG A 203 -58.83 46.34 -51.24
CA ARG A 203 -57.99 45.23 -50.75
C ARG A 203 -56.49 45.51 -50.80
N ASN A 204 -56.07 46.62 -51.41
CA ASN A 204 -54.66 46.98 -51.65
C ASN A 204 -53.89 45.87 -52.38
N VAL A 205 -54.53 45.25 -53.37
CA VAL A 205 -53.97 44.18 -54.21
C VAL A 205 -54.02 44.64 -55.67
N ASP A 206 -52.91 44.46 -56.39
CA ASP A 206 -52.88 44.70 -57.83
C ASP A 206 -53.59 43.55 -58.55
N ALA A 207 -54.51 43.86 -59.47
CA ALA A 207 -55.30 42.88 -60.20
C ALA A 207 -55.21 43.06 -61.72
N GLY A 208 -55.13 41.95 -62.45
CA GLY A 208 -55.15 41.89 -63.91
C GLY A 208 -56.20 40.89 -64.41
N LEU A 209 -56.86 41.21 -65.51
CA LEU A 209 -57.84 40.36 -66.18
C LEU A 209 -57.40 40.11 -67.62
N TYR A 210 -57.28 38.82 -67.97
CA TYR A 210 -56.81 38.37 -69.27
C TYR A 210 -57.80 37.36 -69.86
N LEU A 211 -58.22 37.58 -71.10
CA LEU A 211 -59.03 36.62 -71.85
C LEU A 211 -58.13 35.66 -72.62
N ILE A 212 -58.55 34.40 -72.68
CA ILE A 212 -57.82 33.36 -73.39
C ILE A 212 -58.77 32.70 -74.38
N ASP A 213 -58.47 32.86 -75.66
CA ASP A 213 -59.18 32.22 -76.76
C ASP A 213 -58.16 31.57 -77.72
N GLN A 214 -58.29 30.27 -77.99
CA GLN A 214 -57.35 29.49 -78.80
C GLN A 214 -55.86 29.75 -78.48
N GLU A 215 -55.50 29.71 -77.19
CA GLU A 215 -54.16 30.00 -76.64
C GLU A 215 -53.68 31.46 -76.78
N LYS A 216 -54.46 32.34 -77.39
CA LYS A 216 -54.14 33.77 -77.49
C LYS A 216 -54.59 34.51 -76.23
N ILE A 217 -53.62 35.01 -75.47
CA ILE A 217 -53.86 35.82 -74.27
C ILE A 217 -54.07 37.29 -74.67
N THR A 218 -55.25 37.83 -74.33
CA THR A 218 -55.61 39.23 -74.60
C THR A 218 -55.85 39.96 -73.28
N PRO A 219 -55.08 41.02 -72.95
CA PRO A 219 -55.31 41.79 -71.74
C PRO A 219 -56.59 42.62 -71.87
N VAL A 220 -57.49 42.49 -70.89
CA VAL A 220 -58.72 43.29 -70.82
C VAL A 220 -58.53 44.52 -69.94
N ALA A 221 -57.95 44.30 -68.76
CA ALA A 221 -57.70 45.34 -67.80
C ALA A 221 -56.57 44.92 -66.85
N ALA A 222 -55.77 45.88 -66.41
CA ALA A 222 -54.80 45.69 -65.35
C ALA A 222 -54.70 46.97 -64.53
N THR A 223 -54.57 46.82 -63.21
CA THR A 223 -54.37 47.95 -62.27
C THR A 223 -52.90 48.25 -62.01
N ALA A 224 -52.00 47.42 -62.53
CA ALA A 224 -50.56 47.56 -62.40
C ALA A 224 -49.94 48.28 -63.61
N GLU A 225 -49.04 49.23 -63.35
CA GLU A 225 -48.21 49.86 -64.38
C GLU A 225 -47.18 48.85 -64.90
N GLY A 226 -47.39 48.31 -66.09
CA GLY A 226 -46.48 47.32 -66.71
C GLY A 226 -47.16 46.04 -67.23
N GLY A 227 -48.43 45.82 -66.92
CA GLY A 227 -49.19 44.65 -67.40
C GLY A 227 -49.10 43.45 -66.47
N SER A 228 -49.00 42.24 -67.05
CA SER A 228 -49.01 40.95 -66.31
C SER A 228 -47.73 40.73 -65.52
N PHE A 229 -47.84 40.29 -64.27
CA PHE A 229 -46.71 39.80 -63.46
C PHE A 229 -46.39 38.32 -63.74
N SER A 230 -47.27 37.67 -64.48
CA SER A 230 -47.21 36.25 -64.83
C SER A 230 -46.67 36.03 -66.23
N PRO A 231 -45.73 35.08 -66.40
CA PRO A 231 -45.37 34.62 -67.73
C PRO A 231 -46.59 33.95 -68.38
N PRO A 232 -46.68 33.96 -69.72
CA PRO A 232 -47.81 33.39 -70.45
C PRO A 232 -48.14 31.93 -70.07
N SER A 233 -47.13 31.13 -69.72
CA SER A 233 -47.31 29.74 -69.28
C SER A 233 -48.14 29.60 -68.00
N VAL A 234 -47.97 30.53 -67.05
CA VAL A 234 -48.71 30.53 -65.77
C VAL A 234 -50.17 30.94 -66.01
N LEU A 235 -50.42 31.92 -66.88
CA LEU A 235 -51.78 32.33 -67.25
C LEU A 235 -52.54 31.19 -67.95
N LEU A 236 -51.88 30.45 -68.86
CA LEU A 236 -52.47 29.30 -69.53
C LEU A 236 -52.75 28.13 -68.57
N ALA A 237 -51.84 27.85 -67.64
CA ALA A 237 -52.04 26.82 -66.62
C ALA A 237 -53.22 27.14 -65.70
N ALA A 238 -53.33 28.40 -65.25
CA ALA A 238 -54.45 28.86 -64.44
C ALA A 238 -55.79 28.75 -65.17
N PHE A 239 -55.82 29.01 -66.48
CA PHE A 239 -57.02 28.84 -67.32
C PHE A 239 -57.44 27.38 -67.46
N GLY A 240 -56.49 26.44 -67.42
CA GLY A 240 -56.73 25.00 -67.40
C GLY A 240 -57.42 24.48 -66.13
N GLY A 241 -57.62 25.34 -65.12
CA GLY A 241 -58.35 25.03 -63.89
C GLY A 241 -57.45 24.87 -62.66
N GLU A 242 -56.13 25.04 -62.77
CA GLU A 242 -55.20 24.95 -61.64
C GLU A 242 -54.68 26.33 -61.21
N PRO A 243 -55.13 26.89 -60.07
CA PRO A 243 -54.59 28.14 -59.55
C PRO A 243 -53.07 28.07 -59.34
N GLN A 244 -52.35 29.13 -59.69
CA GLN A 244 -50.90 29.18 -59.60
C GLN A 244 -50.46 30.23 -58.57
N PHE A 245 -49.59 29.83 -57.64
CA PHE A 245 -48.96 30.71 -56.66
C PHE A 245 -47.45 30.69 -56.82
N TYR A 246 -46.82 31.86 -56.89
CA TYR A 246 -45.36 31.97 -56.90
C TYR A 246 -44.90 33.35 -56.44
N ARG A 247 -43.63 33.42 -56.03
CA ARG A 247 -42.94 34.67 -55.70
C ARG A 247 -42.17 35.14 -56.93
N THR A 248 -42.28 36.42 -57.26
CA THR A 248 -41.52 37.05 -58.34
C THR A 248 -40.94 38.38 -57.85
N SER A 249 -40.08 38.98 -58.64
CA SER A 249 -39.67 40.37 -58.46
C SER A 249 -39.97 41.15 -59.73
N LEU A 250 -40.52 42.35 -59.58
CA LEU A 250 -40.66 43.26 -60.71
C LEU A 250 -39.28 43.83 -61.04
N GLN A 251 -38.77 43.50 -62.22
CA GLN A 251 -37.81 44.34 -62.92
C GLN A 251 -38.60 45.33 -63.79
N ALA A 252 -38.56 46.61 -63.44
CA ALA A 252 -39.16 47.64 -64.29
C ALA A 252 -38.52 47.57 -65.68
N GLY A 253 -39.37 47.51 -66.72
CA GLY A 253 -38.98 47.26 -68.09
C GLY A 253 -37.90 48.22 -68.61
N GLN A 254 -37.09 47.68 -69.53
CA GLN A 254 -36.11 48.40 -70.34
C GLN A 254 -36.64 49.75 -70.86
N LYS A 255 -36.09 50.86 -70.34
CA LYS A 255 -35.36 51.87 -71.14
C LYS A 255 -34.77 52.96 -70.24
N GLY A 256 -33.44 52.91 -70.11
CA GLY A 256 -32.50 54.01 -69.85
C GLY A 256 -32.92 55.17 -68.93
N THR A 257 -32.48 55.12 -67.67
CA THR A 257 -31.66 56.18 -67.04
C THR A 257 -31.12 55.67 -65.70
N GLN A 258 -29.91 56.08 -65.35
CA GLN A 258 -29.20 55.63 -64.14
C GLN A 258 -29.92 56.12 -62.87
N GLY A 259 -30.62 55.20 -62.21
CA GLY A 259 -31.05 55.29 -60.82
C GLY A 259 -31.09 53.86 -60.27
N THR A 260 -30.49 53.63 -59.10
CA THR A 260 -30.55 52.34 -58.39
C THR A 260 -31.98 52.14 -57.88
N GLU A 261 -32.85 51.69 -58.77
CA GLU A 261 -34.27 51.48 -58.49
C GLU A 261 -34.52 50.08 -57.93
N LYS A 262 -35.24 50.05 -56.79
CA LYS A 262 -35.46 48.86 -55.97
C LYS A 262 -36.32 47.84 -56.72
N GLU A 263 -35.77 46.63 -56.89
CA GLU A 263 -36.55 45.42 -57.13
C GLU A 263 -37.63 45.33 -56.04
N THR A 264 -38.90 45.38 -56.45
CA THR A 264 -40.01 45.16 -55.51
C THR A 264 -40.40 43.69 -55.59
N PRO A 265 -40.17 42.92 -54.52
CA PRO A 265 -40.56 41.53 -54.50
C PRO A 265 -42.10 41.48 -54.39
N ARG A 266 -42.71 40.59 -55.18
CA ARG A 266 -44.16 40.37 -55.25
C ARG A 266 -44.49 38.90 -54.98
N ALA A 267 -45.65 38.66 -54.41
CA ALA A 267 -46.30 37.36 -54.42
C ALA A 267 -47.50 37.45 -55.37
N VAL A 268 -47.64 36.48 -56.26
CA VAL A 268 -48.64 36.48 -57.34
C VAL A 268 -49.50 35.23 -57.26
N TYR A 269 -50.80 35.40 -57.46
CA TYR A 269 -51.79 34.34 -57.49
C TYR A 269 -52.69 34.49 -58.72
N VAL A 270 -52.78 33.45 -59.55
CA VAL A 270 -53.53 33.47 -60.80
C VAL A 270 -54.57 32.36 -60.80
N PHE A 271 -55.81 32.67 -61.19
CA PHE A 271 -56.91 31.71 -61.22
C PHE A 271 -57.90 32.00 -62.37
N ALA A 272 -58.63 30.97 -62.80
CA ALA A 272 -59.65 31.09 -63.84
C ALA A 272 -60.95 31.73 -63.33
N VAL A 273 -61.58 32.52 -64.20
CA VAL A 273 -62.90 33.10 -63.98
C VAL A 273 -63.89 32.48 -64.97
N PRO A 274 -65.04 31.97 -64.50
CA PRO A 274 -66.02 31.33 -65.37
C PRO A 274 -66.91 32.31 -66.15
N ASP A 275 -67.40 31.88 -67.31
CA ASP A 275 -68.51 32.50 -68.06
C ASP A 275 -69.86 32.24 -67.36
N TYR A 276 -70.94 32.75 -67.95
CA TYR A 276 -72.31 32.51 -67.48
C TYR A 276 -72.70 31.01 -67.39
N ALA A 277 -72.04 30.13 -68.13
CA ALA A 277 -72.29 28.69 -68.17
C ALA A 277 -71.34 27.88 -67.25
N GLY A 278 -70.45 28.56 -66.52
CA GLY A 278 -69.49 27.92 -65.62
C GLY A 278 -68.20 27.43 -66.29
N ARG A 279 -67.97 27.76 -67.57
CA ARG A 279 -66.74 27.39 -68.30
C ARG A 279 -65.67 28.46 -68.15
N PRO A 280 -64.38 28.13 -68.09
CA PRO A 280 -63.32 29.13 -67.95
C PRO A 280 -63.37 30.11 -69.13
N PHE A 281 -63.48 31.40 -68.81
CA PHE A 281 -63.66 32.49 -69.76
C PHE A 281 -62.40 33.36 -69.88
N GLY A 282 -61.71 33.54 -68.76
CA GLY A 282 -60.43 34.24 -68.68
C GLY A 282 -59.75 33.93 -67.35
N VAL A 283 -58.63 34.59 -67.09
CA VAL A 283 -57.90 34.47 -65.82
C VAL A 283 -57.79 35.83 -65.15
N ILE A 284 -57.90 35.82 -63.83
CA ILE A 284 -57.53 36.96 -62.99
C ILE A 284 -56.19 36.65 -62.34
N GLU A 285 -55.30 37.62 -62.41
CA GLU A 285 -54.05 37.68 -61.68
C GLU A 285 -54.19 38.65 -60.51
N LEU A 286 -53.73 38.27 -59.33
CA LEU A 286 -53.63 39.11 -58.14
C LEU A 286 -52.18 39.16 -57.66
N ALA A 287 -51.68 40.34 -57.31
CA ALA A 287 -50.31 40.54 -56.83
C ALA A 287 -50.21 41.46 -55.61
N VAL A 288 -49.42 41.05 -54.62
CA VAL A 288 -49.15 41.81 -53.37
C VAL A 288 -47.66 42.09 -53.18
N ASP A 289 -47.33 43.23 -52.56
CA ASP A 289 -45.95 43.61 -52.18
C ASP A 289 -45.47 42.81 -50.96
N ARG A 290 -44.39 42.04 -51.11
CA ARG A 290 -43.76 41.26 -50.02
C ARG A 290 -42.56 41.93 -49.38
N SER A 291 -42.29 43.19 -49.70
CA SER A 291 -41.24 44.00 -49.05
C SER A 291 -41.31 43.98 -47.51
N PRO A 292 -42.50 44.03 -46.86
CA PRO A 292 -42.60 43.91 -45.40
C PRO A 292 -42.08 42.56 -44.88
N PHE A 293 -42.44 41.46 -45.55
CA PHE A 293 -42.06 40.10 -45.15
C PHE A 293 -40.55 39.83 -45.32
N VAL A 294 -39.95 40.37 -46.39
CA VAL A 294 -38.50 40.26 -46.62
C VAL A 294 -37.72 40.97 -45.51
N ARG A 295 -38.13 42.17 -45.09
CA ARG A 295 -37.46 42.91 -44.00
C ARG A 295 -37.56 42.19 -42.66
N THR A 296 -38.70 41.60 -42.34
CA THR A 296 -38.86 40.80 -41.11
C THR A 296 -37.96 39.57 -41.10
N PHE A 297 -37.79 38.90 -42.25
CA PHE A 297 -36.90 37.76 -42.38
C PHE A 297 -35.42 38.16 -42.23
N GLU A 298 -35.00 39.27 -42.86
CA GLU A 298 -33.62 39.77 -42.75
C GLU A 298 -33.27 40.21 -41.32
N ALA A 299 -34.20 40.86 -40.61
CA ALA A 299 -34.03 41.24 -39.22
C ALA A 299 -33.88 39.98 -38.33
N ALA A 300 -34.75 38.98 -38.50
CA ALA A 300 -34.68 37.72 -37.76
C ALA A 300 -33.36 36.98 -37.99
N ARG A 301 -32.86 36.94 -39.25
CA ARG A 301 -31.54 36.38 -39.59
C ARG A 301 -30.41 37.05 -38.84
N ASN A 302 -30.35 38.37 -38.85
CA ASN A 302 -29.26 39.11 -38.22
C ASN A 302 -29.28 38.97 -36.69
N THR A 303 -30.46 39.00 -36.07
CA THR A 303 -30.60 38.76 -34.62
C THR A 303 -30.18 37.34 -34.24
N ALA A 304 -30.56 36.32 -35.02
CA ALA A 304 -30.16 34.93 -34.76
C ALA A 304 -28.64 34.73 -34.84
N ILE A 305 -27.96 35.35 -35.82
CA ILE A 305 -26.49 35.32 -35.92
C ILE A 305 -25.82 35.96 -34.70
N LEU A 306 -26.31 37.10 -34.22
CA LEU A 306 -25.76 37.78 -33.05
C LEU A 306 -25.90 36.95 -31.77
N ILE A 307 -27.08 36.33 -31.56
CA ILE A 307 -27.31 35.42 -30.43
C ILE A 307 -26.37 34.20 -30.51
N GLY A 308 -26.17 33.67 -31.72
CA GLY A 308 -25.26 32.54 -31.95
C GLY A 308 -23.81 32.88 -31.61
N LEU A 309 -23.30 34.04 -32.05
CA LEU A 309 -21.95 34.52 -31.72
C LEU A 309 -21.78 34.78 -30.21
N GLY A 310 -22.79 35.34 -29.55
CA GLY A 310 -22.79 35.56 -28.10
C GLY A 310 -22.68 34.25 -27.32
N THR A 311 -23.48 33.24 -27.70
CA THR A 311 -23.49 31.91 -27.06
C THR A 311 -22.13 31.21 -27.22
N LEU A 312 -21.54 31.29 -28.41
CA LEU A 312 -20.20 30.76 -28.69
C LEU A 312 -19.14 31.42 -27.80
N GLY A 313 -19.19 32.75 -27.65
CA GLY A 313 -18.25 33.50 -26.81
C GLY A 313 -18.32 33.13 -25.32
N VAL A 314 -19.53 33.07 -24.76
CA VAL A 314 -19.74 32.69 -23.35
C VAL A 314 -19.30 31.25 -23.10
N GLY A 315 -19.63 30.32 -24.01
CA GLY A 315 -19.24 28.91 -23.88
C GLY A 315 -17.72 28.69 -23.95
N LEU A 316 -17.01 29.42 -24.83
CA LEU A 316 -15.55 29.39 -24.90
C LEU A 316 -14.90 29.96 -23.62
N LEU A 317 -15.44 31.05 -23.07
CA LEU A 317 -14.95 31.64 -21.83
C LEU A 317 -15.09 30.67 -20.64
N LEU A 318 -16.26 30.05 -20.49
CA LEU A 318 -16.54 29.10 -19.41
C LEU A 318 -15.65 27.85 -19.51
N SER A 319 -15.47 27.34 -20.73
CA SER A 319 -14.54 26.24 -21.01
C SER A 319 -13.10 26.60 -20.62
N LEU A 320 -12.65 27.82 -20.91
CA LEU A 320 -11.29 28.29 -20.62
C LEU A 320 -11.02 28.43 -19.12
N VAL A 321 -11.98 28.96 -18.36
CA VAL A 321 -11.89 29.09 -16.89
C VAL A 321 -11.81 27.70 -16.24
N THR A 322 -12.71 26.79 -16.62
CA THR A 322 -12.77 25.42 -16.07
C THR A 322 -11.51 24.63 -16.43
N ALA A 323 -11.08 24.68 -17.69
CA ALA A 323 -9.89 23.99 -18.17
C ALA A 323 -8.60 24.47 -17.48
N ARG A 324 -8.47 25.78 -17.21
CA ARG A 324 -7.33 26.34 -16.47
C ARG A 324 -7.36 25.96 -14.99
N GLY A 325 -8.51 26.00 -14.34
CA GLY A 325 -8.66 25.60 -12.94
C GLY A 325 -8.24 24.15 -12.71
N LEU A 326 -8.77 23.24 -13.53
CA LEU A 326 -8.50 21.81 -13.43
C LEU A 326 -7.03 21.47 -13.72
N THR A 327 -6.48 22.02 -14.82
CA THR A 327 -5.10 21.74 -15.22
C THR A 327 -4.09 22.23 -14.20
N ARG A 328 -4.32 23.40 -13.58
CA ARG A 328 -3.42 23.94 -12.56
C ARG A 328 -3.34 23.05 -11.31
N ARG A 329 -4.49 22.54 -10.84
CA ARG A 329 -4.55 21.63 -9.68
C ARG A 329 -3.88 20.29 -9.97
N ILE A 330 -4.18 19.70 -11.13
CA ILE A 330 -3.52 18.45 -11.59
C ILE A 330 -1.99 18.64 -11.70
N THR A 331 -1.52 19.78 -12.24
CA THR A 331 -0.08 20.03 -12.37
C THR A 331 0.61 20.17 -11.02
N MET A 332 -0.03 20.81 -10.03
CA MET A 332 0.52 20.88 -8.66
C MET A 332 0.58 19.49 -8.00
N LEU A 333 -0.45 18.67 -8.17
CA LEU A 333 -0.46 17.29 -7.66
C LEU A 333 0.64 16.44 -8.31
N ILE A 334 0.78 16.51 -9.64
CA ILE A 334 1.85 15.81 -10.37
C ILE A 334 3.23 16.26 -9.87
N SER A 335 3.41 17.57 -9.63
CA SER A 335 4.66 18.09 -9.08
C SER A 335 4.96 17.49 -7.71
N GLY A 336 3.96 17.44 -6.81
CA GLY A 336 4.08 16.81 -5.49
C GLY A 336 4.46 15.32 -5.58
N VAL A 337 3.76 14.56 -6.42
CA VAL A 337 4.10 13.15 -6.69
C VAL A 337 5.51 13.00 -7.26
N HIS A 338 5.96 13.94 -8.09
CA HIS A 338 7.30 13.91 -8.67
C HIS A 338 8.40 14.17 -7.62
N HIS A 339 8.13 14.99 -6.59
CA HIS A 339 9.01 15.11 -5.43
C HIS A 339 9.11 13.77 -4.68
N VAL A 340 7.97 13.14 -4.37
CA VAL A 340 7.93 11.82 -3.72
C VAL A 340 8.70 10.76 -4.52
N ALA A 341 8.49 10.71 -5.84
CA ALA A 341 9.16 9.76 -6.73
C ALA A 341 10.68 9.98 -6.83
N LYS A 342 11.15 11.22 -6.63
CA LYS A 342 12.58 11.57 -6.56
C LYS A 342 13.19 11.33 -5.18
N GLY A 343 12.39 10.85 -4.22
CA GLY A 343 12.80 10.64 -2.83
C GLY A 343 12.71 11.90 -1.96
N ASP A 344 12.22 13.03 -2.48
CA ASP A 344 11.99 14.23 -1.67
C ASP A 344 10.66 14.10 -0.91
N LEU A 345 10.77 13.58 0.32
CA LEU A 345 9.64 13.40 1.22
C LEU A 345 9.47 14.59 2.17
N SER A 346 10.33 15.61 2.06
CA SER A 346 10.35 16.78 2.94
C SER A 346 9.25 17.80 2.61
N VAL A 347 8.76 17.79 1.37
CA VAL A 347 7.77 18.73 0.84
C VAL A 347 6.36 18.15 0.96
N SER A 348 5.49 18.82 1.72
CA SER A 348 4.06 18.47 1.83
C SER A 348 3.30 18.76 0.53
N ILE A 349 2.34 17.91 0.17
CA ILE A 349 1.48 18.14 -0.98
C ILE A 349 0.30 19.03 -0.56
N PRO A 350 0.11 20.23 -1.14
CA PRO A 350 -0.91 21.16 -0.69
C PRO A 350 -2.32 20.65 -0.98
N GLN A 351 -3.10 20.48 0.09
CA GLN A 351 -4.50 20.06 0.02
C GLN A 351 -5.39 21.27 -0.25
N ARG A 352 -5.91 21.39 -1.48
CA ARG A 352 -6.84 22.47 -1.87
C ARG A 352 -8.04 21.89 -2.61
N GLY A 353 -9.23 22.08 -2.03
CA GLY A 353 -10.50 21.62 -2.57
C GLY A 353 -11.11 20.52 -1.71
N GLN A 354 -12.42 20.32 -1.86
CA GLN A 354 -13.21 19.23 -1.25
C GLN A 354 -13.80 18.32 -2.35
N ASP A 355 -13.15 18.30 -3.51
CA ASP A 355 -13.51 17.49 -4.67
C ASP A 355 -12.58 16.26 -4.76
N GLU A 356 -12.80 15.40 -5.75
CA GLU A 356 -12.04 14.16 -5.93
C GLU A 356 -10.53 14.40 -6.09
N LEU A 357 -10.13 15.60 -6.57
CA LEU A 357 -8.72 15.99 -6.64
C LEU A 357 -8.15 16.39 -5.29
N GLY A 358 -8.98 16.96 -4.41
CA GLY A 358 -8.65 17.21 -3.00
C GLY A 358 -8.39 15.92 -2.24
N ASP A 359 -9.30 14.94 -2.35
CA ASP A 359 -9.15 13.61 -1.72
C ASP A 359 -7.90 12.89 -2.21
N LEU A 360 -7.63 12.93 -3.53
CA LEU A 360 -6.41 12.37 -4.11
C LEU A 360 -5.15 13.07 -3.59
N ALA A 361 -5.16 14.40 -3.43
CA ALA A 361 -4.05 15.14 -2.83
C ALA A 361 -3.80 14.73 -1.37
N GLN A 362 -4.87 14.55 -0.59
CA GLN A 362 -4.79 14.09 0.79
C GLN A 362 -4.21 12.68 0.90
N ALA A 363 -4.75 11.72 0.14
CA ALA A 363 -4.26 10.34 0.13
C ALA A 363 -2.78 10.26 -0.29
N THR A 364 -2.38 11.07 -1.27
CA THR A 364 -0.98 11.13 -1.71
C THR A 364 -0.06 11.74 -0.64
N ASP A 365 -0.49 12.79 0.07
CA ASP A 365 0.30 13.38 1.15
C ASP A 365 0.42 12.43 2.36
N GLN A 366 -0.64 11.69 2.68
CA GLN A 366 -0.61 10.67 3.73
C GLN A 366 0.37 9.54 3.38
N MET A 367 0.37 9.07 2.13
CA MET A 367 1.36 8.09 1.64
C MET A 367 2.79 8.63 1.76
N ARG A 368 3.04 9.89 1.35
CA ARG A 368 4.34 10.54 1.55
C ARG A 368 4.75 10.57 3.03
N GLY A 369 3.83 10.95 3.92
CA GLY A 369 4.07 10.98 5.37
C GLY A 369 4.46 9.62 5.93
N GLN A 370 3.73 8.56 5.55
CA GLN A 370 4.06 7.18 5.95
C GLN A 370 5.42 6.72 5.41
N LEU A 371 5.78 7.09 4.18
CA LEU A 371 7.11 6.82 3.61
C LEU A 371 8.21 7.59 4.35
N HIS A 372 7.96 8.84 4.75
CA HIS A 372 8.90 9.66 5.52
C HIS A 372 9.17 9.05 6.90
N ASP A 373 8.12 8.66 7.62
CA ASP A 373 8.24 8.00 8.93
C ASP A 373 8.96 6.65 8.83
N LEU A 374 8.64 5.86 7.79
CA LEU A 374 9.31 4.58 7.54
C LEU A 374 10.80 4.78 7.29
N ALA A 375 11.17 5.74 6.43
CA ALA A 375 12.56 6.08 6.16
C ALA A 375 13.29 6.54 7.44
N LEU A 376 12.66 7.40 8.26
CA LEU A 376 13.23 7.81 9.55
C LEU A 376 13.48 6.63 10.50
N LYS A 377 12.52 5.71 10.64
CA LYS A 377 12.65 4.51 11.47
C LYS A 377 13.76 3.59 10.97
N VAL A 378 13.83 3.33 9.66
CA VAL A 378 14.89 2.49 9.07
C VAL A 378 16.26 3.14 9.31
N ARG A 379 16.40 4.46 9.14
CA ARG A 379 17.65 5.19 9.44
C ARG A 379 18.05 5.05 10.91
N SER A 380 17.10 5.22 11.83
CA SER A 380 17.34 5.08 13.28
C SER A 380 17.75 3.66 13.64
N HIS A 381 17.05 2.65 13.13
CA HIS A 381 17.36 1.24 13.38
C HIS A 381 18.71 0.82 12.78
N ALA A 382 19.05 1.30 11.58
CA ALA A 382 20.38 1.10 11.01
C ALA A 382 21.47 1.69 11.93
N ARG A 383 21.34 2.93 12.40
CA ARG A 383 22.30 3.49 13.36
C ARG A 383 22.41 2.67 14.65
N ALA A 384 21.28 2.21 15.18
CA ALA A 384 21.27 1.36 16.39
C ALA A 384 21.97 0.02 16.15
N VAL A 385 21.77 -0.63 15.00
CA VAL A 385 22.48 -1.85 14.61
C VAL A 385 23.98 -1.60 14.51
N ASN A 386 24.40 -0.49 13.90
CA ASN A 386 25.82 -0.15 13.78
C ASN A 386 26.46 0.10 15.17
N GLY A 387 25.76 0.79 16.07
CA GLY A 387 26.19 0.95 17.46
C GLY A 387 26.35 -0.39 18.19
N ALA A 388 25.35 -1.27 18.08
CA ALA A 388 25.39 -2.61 18.68
C ALA A 388 26.52 -3.47 18.09
N VAL A 389 26.83 -3.33 16.81
CA VAL A 389 27.99 -4.00 16.20
C VAL A 389 29.30 -3.53 16.84
N GLY A 390 29.46 -2.23 17.11
CA GLY A 390 30.61 -1.70 17.85
C GLY A 390 30.79 -2.34 19.23
N ASP A 391 29.69 -2.48 19.99
CA ASP A 391 29.69 -3.17 21.28
C ASP A 391 30.07 -4.65 21.15
N ILE A 392 29.55 -5.35 20.13
CA ILE A 392 29.89 -6.75 19.85
C ILE A 392 31.37 -6.89 19.51
N THR A 393 31.93 -6.01 18.67
CA THR A 393 33.35 -6.04 18.32
C THR A 393 34.24 -5.89 19.57
N GLY A 394 33.92 -4.93 20.44
CA GLY A 394 34.65 -4.76 21.70
C GLY A 394 34.55 -5.99 22.62
N ALA A 395 33.36 -6.61 22.72
CA ALA A 395 33.16 -7.84 23.48
C ALA A 395 33.95 -9.02 22.89
N VAL A 396 34.01 -9.15 21.57
CA VAL A 396 34.77 -10.19 20.87
C VAL A 396 36.27 -10.05 21.15
N GLU A 397 36.82 -8.84 21.07
CA GLU A 397 38.23 -8.57 21.39
C GLU A 397 38.56 -8.91 22.85
N GLY A 398 37.71 -8.50 23.80
CA GLY A 398 37.87 -8.82 25.22
C GLY A 398 37.82 -10.33 25.50
N GLN A 399 36.91 -11.05 24.84
CA GLN A 399 36.79 -12.50 24.99
C GLN A 399 37.98 -13.24 24.34
N ALA A 400 38.49 -12.74 23.21
CA ALA A 400 39.66 -13.31 22.56
C ALA A 400 40.92 -13.19 23.45
N ALA A 401 41.13 -12.03 24.07
CA ALA A 401 42.20 -11.83 25.05
C ALA A 401 42.06 -12.79 26.24
N THR A 402 40.84 -12.95 26.76
CA THR A 402 40.53 -13.88 27.86
C THR A 402 40.82 -15.33 27.48
N SER A 403 40.45 -15.77 26.27
CA SER A 403 40.73 -17.12 25.75
C SER A 403 42.24 -17.37 25.60
N SER A 404 42.99 -16.38 25.15
CA SER A 404 44.46 -16.45 25.08
C SER A 404 45.08 -16.59 26.46
N GLN A 405 44.66 -15.75 27.42
CA GLN A 405 45.14 -15.82 28.81
C GLN A 405 44.79 -17.15 29.47
N MET A 406 43.57 -17.67 29.25
CA MET A 406 43.16 -18.99 29.73
C MET A 406 44.08 -20.09 29.19
N SER A 407 44.46 -20.02 27.92
CA SER A 407 45.36 -21.01 27.31
C SER A 407 46.75 -20.99 27.97
N ALA A 408 47.27 -19.80 28.27
CA ALA A 408 48.53 -19.64 28.99
C ALA A 408 48.44 -20.18 30.43
N SER A 409 47.39 -19.85 31.17
CA SER A 409 47.17 -20.36 32.53
C SER A 409 47.01 -21.87 32.55
N VAL A 410 46.31 -22.46 31.58
CA VAL A 410 46.17 -23.92 31.49
C VAL A 410 47.52 -24.59 31.20
N ALA A 411 48.38 -24.00 30.38
CA ALA A 411 49.73 -24.52 30.14
C ALA A 411 50.57 -24.52 31.43
N GLU A 412 50.50 -23.43 32.22
CA GLU A 412 51.19 -23.32 33.51
C GLU A 412 50.67 -24.35 34.55
N ILE A 413 49.35 -24.50 34.66
CA ILE A 413 48.74 -25.49 35.57
C ILE A 413 49.11 -26.92 35.12
N THR A 414 49.15 -27.17 33.81
CA THR A 414 49.56 -28.48 33.29
C THR A 414 51.00 -28.80 33.69
N SER A 415 51.91 -27.85 33.53
CA SER A 415 53.32 -28.04 33.92
C SER A 415 53.47 -28.30 35.42
N THR A 416 52.75 -27.55 36.27
CA THR A 416 52.77 -27.78 37.73
C THR A 416 52.16 -29.12 38.12
N MET A 417 51.14 -29.60 37.41
CA MET A 417 50.56 -30.94 37.65
C MET A 417 51.50 -32.07 37.21
N GLU A 418 52.27 -31.90 36.14
CA GLU A 418 53.33 -32.82 35.72
C GLU A 418 54.44 -32.88 36.77
N GLU A 419 54.89 -31.74 37.28
CA GLU A 419 55.88 -31.66 38.36
C GLU A 419 55.36 -32.29 39.66
N LEU A 420 54.10 -32.06 40.01
CA LEU A 420 53.44 -32.68 41.18
C LEU A 420 53.37 -34.21 41.04
N SER A 421 53.10 -34.72 39.83
CA SER A 421 53.08 -36.17 39.54
C SER A 421 54.47 -36.80 39.66
N ALA A 422 55.51 -36.11 39.19
CA ALA A 422 56.90 -36.53 39.35
C ALA A 422 57.31 -36.54 40.84
N SER A 423 57.02 -35.47 41.58
CA SER A 423 57.27 -35.35 43.02
C SER A 423 56.55 -36.45 43.81
N SER A 424 55.29 -36.73 43.46
CA SER A 424 54.53 -37.84 44.06
C SER A 424 55.22 -39.19 43.80
N THR A 425 55.72 -39.43 42.60
CA THR A 425 56.46 -40.68 42.31
C THR A 425 57.70 -40.80 43.19
N GLN A 426 58.45 -39.70 43.36
CA GLN A 426 59.63 -39.67 44.22
C GLN A 426 59.29 -39.90 45.71
N ILE A 427 58.20 -39.30 46.21
CA ILE A 427 57.74 -39.50 47.60
C ILE A 427 57.32 -40.97 47.83
N ALA A 428 56.68 -41.61 46.86
CA ALA A 428 56.31 -43.02 46.95
C ALA A 428 57.54 -43.93 47.01
N GLU A 429 58.57 -43.65 46.22
CA GLU A 429 59.86 -44.36 46.27
C GLU A 429 60.58 -44.17 47.61
N HIS A 430 60.66 -42.92 48.11
CA HIS A 430 61.24 -42.64 49.42
C HIS A 430 60.49 -43.31 50.56
N SER A 431 59.15 -43.34 50.49
CA SER A 431 58.33 -44.04 51.48
C SER A 431 58.61 -45.54 51.50
N LYS A 432 58.85 -46.14 50.33
CA LYS A 432 59.27 -47.55 50.24
C LYS A 432 60.64 -47.77 50.88
N ALA A 433 61.61 -46.89 50.63
CA ALA A 433 62.91 -46.97 51.27
C ALA A 433 62.81 -46.84 52.81
N VAL A 434 61.93 -45.98 53.32
CA VAL A 434 61.66 -45.86 54.76
C VAL A 434 61.07 -47.16 55.34
N VAL A 435 60.16 -47.83 54.62
CA VAL A 435 59.64 -49.15 55.02
C VAL A 435 60.76 -50.18 55.12
N ASP A 436 61.68 -50.24 54.16
CA ASP A 436 62.79 -51.18 54.15
C ASP A 436 63.75 -50.93 55.34
N ILE A 437 64.07 -49.67 55.60
CA ILE A 437 64.89 -49.26 56.76
C ILE A 437 64.20 -49.63 58.07
N ALA A 438 62.92 -49.28 58.24
CA ALA A 438 62.16 -49.57 59.45
C ALA A 438 62.05 -51.09 59.70
N THR A 439 61.87 -51.89 58.65
CA THR A 439 61.87 -53.36 58.73
C THR A 439 63.23 -53.89 59.23
N THR A 440 64.32 -53.34 58.70
CA THR A 440 65.68 -53.70 59.15
C THR A 440 65.91 -53.30 60.61
N THR A 441 65.45 -52.11 61.02
CA THR A 441 65.52 -51.65 62.42
C THR A 441 64.72 -52.56 63.35
N TYR A 442 63.52 -52.96 62.94
CA TYR A 442 62.69 -53.90 63.69
C TYR A 442 63.42 -55.24 63.91
N GLU A 443 64.00 -55.82 62.86
CA GLU A 443 64.74 -57.09 62.97
C GLU A 443 65.97 -56.97 63.89
N ASN A 444 66.73 -55.88 63.76
CA ASN A 444 67.92 -55.65 64.58
C ASN A 444 67.57 -55.41 66.05
N ALA A 445 66.52 -54.63 66.33
CA ALA A 445 66.05 -54.40 67.70
C ALA A 445 65.53 -55.70 68.33
N LYS A 446 64.79 -56.53 67.57
CA LYS A 446 64.32 -57.83 68.02
C LYS A 446 65.49 -58.79 68.35
N LYS A 447 66.48 -58.92 67.45
CA LYS A 447 67.70 -59.71 67.69
C LYS A 447 68.47 -59.18 68.90
N GLY A 448 68.53 -57.87 69.08
CA GLY A 448 69.11 -57.23 70.25
C GLY A 448 68.38 -57.61 71.55
N SER A 449 67.04 -57.63 71.53
CA SER A 449 66.23 -58.01 72.69
C SER A 449 66.43 -59.48 73.06
N GLU A 450 66.47 -60.37 72.06
CA GLU A 450 66.81 -61.79 72.24
C GLU A 450 68.22 -61.98 72.85
N ALA A 451 69.20 -61.19 72.40
CA ALA A 451 70.54 -61.20 72.98
C ALA A 451 70.57 -60.70 74.44
N MET A 452 69.78 -59.66 74.78
CA MET A 452 69.66 -59.18 76.17
C MET A 452 68.96 -60.21 77.07
N ALA A 453 67.96 -60.94 76.56
CA ALA A 453 67.35 -62.04 77.31
C ALA A 453 68.38 -63.14 77.64
N LEU A 454 69.28 -63.45 76.70
CA LEU A 454 70.39 -64.39 76.94
C LEU A 454 71.38 -63.85 77.98
N VAL A 455 71.76 -62.58 77.91
CA VAL A 455 72.65 -61.94 78.90
C VAL A 455 72.00 -61.96 80.29
N MET A 456 70.70 -61.69 80.39
CA MET A 456 69.96 -61.74 81.64
C MET A 456 69.93 -63.15 82.24
N ALA A 457 69.74 -64.19 81.41
CA ALA A 457 69.85 -65.57 81.84
C ALA A 457 71.26 -65.89 82.38
N LYS A 458 72.31 -65.46 81.67
CA LYS A 458 73.71 -65.65 82.12
C LYS A 458 74.04 -64.89 83.39
N MET A 459 73.48 -63.69 83.60
CA MET A 459 73.62 -62.96 84.86
C MET A 459 72.92 -63.65 86.03
N ASN A 460 71.79 -64.32 85.79
CA ASN A 460 71.16 -65.16 86.80
C ASN A 460 72.02 -66.39 87.15
N ASP A 461 72.64 -67.04 86.14
CA ASP A 461 73.59 -68.14 86.37
C ASP A 461 74.77 -67.68 87.25
N ILE A 462 75.42 -66.56 86.87
CA ILE A 462 76.55 -65.98 87.62
C ILE A 462 76.14 -65.59 89.05
N ALA A 463 74.92 -65.06 89.24
CA ALA A 463 74.40 -64.78 90.57
C ALA A 463 74.31 -66.04 91.43
N GLY A 464 73.83 -67.15 90.85
CA GLY A 464 73.75 -68.46 91.51
C GLY A 464 75.14 -69.01 91.86
N ASP A 465 76.07 -68.98 90.91
CA ASP A 465 77.45 -69.46 91.12
C ASP A 465 78.19 -68.66 92.20
N ASN A 466 77.99 -67.34 92.25
CA ASN A 466 78.56 -66.48 93.29
C ASN A 466 77.94 -66.76 94.67
N GLN A 467 76.63 -67.02 94.73
CA GLN A 467 75.94 -67.40 95.97
C GLN A 467 76.46 -68.73 96.50
N ASN A 468 76.65 -69.73 95.62
CA ASN A 468 77.21 -71.03 95.98
C ASN A 468 78.66 -70.90 96.45
N SER A 469 79.48 -70.12 95.74
CA SER A 469 80.87 -69.83 96.13
C SER A 469 80.95 -69.18 97.52
N LEU A 470 80.06 -68.21 97.80
CA LEU A 470 79.99 -67.57 99.11
C LEU A 470 79.64 -68.56 100.21
N HIS A 471 78.74 -69.51 99.95
CA HIS A 471 78.40 -70.58 100.89
C HIS A 471 79.60 -71.49 101.19
N GLU A 472 80.32 -71.94 100.16
CA GLU A 472 81.53 -72.77 100.30
C GLU A 472 82.66 -72.05 101.04
N ILE A 473 82.87 -70.75 100.77
CA ILE A 473 83.85 -69.91 101.47
C ILE A 473 83.51 -69.79 102.96
N LEU A 474 82.23 -69.59 103.30
CA LEU A 474 81.78 -69.52 104.69
C LEU A 474 81.96 -70.87 105.40
N GLU A 475 81.66 -71.98 104.73
CA GLU A 475 81.89 -73.32 105.28
C GLU A 475 83.38 -73.58 105.52
N LEU A 476 84.25 -73.21 104.57
CA LEU A 476 85.70 -73.26 104.75
C LEU A 476 86.14 -72.41 105.95
N GLY A 477 85.54 -71.23 106.12
CA GLY A 477 85.77 -70.36 107.28
C GLY A 477 85.45 -71.04 108.61
N THR A 478 84.31 -71.74 108.67
CA THR A 478 83.95 -72.53 109.86
C THR A 478 84.94 -73.67 110.13
N LYS A 479 85.33 -74.43 109.09
CA LYS A 479 86.30 -75.54 109.23
C LYS A 479 87.69 -75.03 109.63
N SER A 480 88.14 -73.90 109.09
CA SER A 480 89.42 -73.28 109.50
C SER A 480 89.41 -72.86 110.97
N LYS A 481 88.28 -72.34 111.48
CA LYS A 481 88.13 -71.99 112.89
C LYS A 481 88.14 -73.22 113.80
N GLU A 482 87.52 -74.32 113.36
CA GLU A 482 87.61 -75.61 114.05
C GLU A 482 89.05 -76.12 114.12
N ILE A 483 89.82 -76.01 113.02
CA ILE A 483 91.24 -76.40 112.99
C ILE A 483 92.07 -75.53 113.95
N SER A 484 91.86 -74.19 113.98
CA SER A 484 92.51 -73.32 114.97
C SER A 484 92.25 -73.82 116.40
N LYS A 485 91.00 -74.22 116.69
CA LYS A 485 90.66 -74.74 118.03
C LYS A 485 91.37 -76.05 118.35
N VAL A 486 91.54 -76.93 117.36
CA VAL A 486 92.32 -78.16 117.53
C VAL A 486 93.80 -77.84 117.75
N MET A 487 94.37 -76.87 117.03
CA MET A 487 95.77 -76.46 117.23
C MET A 487 96.01 -75.92 118.65
N GLU A 488 95.12 -75.07 119.19
CA GLU A 488 95.19 -74.60 120.58
C GLU A 488 95.27 -75.78 121.58
N ILE A 489 94.47 -76.83 121.35
CA ILE A 489 94.46 -78.03 122.20
C ILE A 489 95.79 -78.79 122.07
N ILE A 490 96.31 -78.98 120.85
CA ILE A 490 97.59 -79.68 120.64
C ILE A 490 98.74 -78.91 121.28
N THR A 491 98.80 -77.58 121.11
CA THR A 491 99.80 -76.74 121.76
C THR A 491 99.73 -76.86 123.28
N ALA A 492 98.53 -76.84 123.86
CA ALA A 492 98.33 -77.05 125.30
C ALA A 492 98.82 -78.44 125.75
N VAL A 493 98.55 -79.49 124.96
CA VAL A 493 99.03 -80.86 125.24
C VAL A 493 100.56 -80.96 125.09
N ALA A 494 101.15 -80.29 124.10
CA ALA A 494 102.60 -80.25 123.89
C ALA A 494 103.30 -79.52 125.05
N ASP A 495 102.78 -78.37 125.50
CA ASP A 495 103.27 -77.65 126.66
C ASP A 495 103.14 -78.47 127.95
N GLN A 496 102.03 -79.18 128.13
CA GLN A 496 101.85 -80.11 129.24
C GLN A 496 102.85 -81.28 129.16
N THR A 497 103.09 -81.84 127.97
CA THR A 497 104.06 -82.91 127.74
C THR A 497 105.48 -82.44 127.99
N LYS A 498 105.82 -81.21 127.59
CA LYS A 498 107.09 -80.54 127.87
C LYS A 498 107.33 -80.37 129.37
N LEU A 499 106.31 -80.00 130.13
CA LEU A 499 106.36 -79.94 131.60
C LEU A 499 106.55 -81.33 132.23
N ILE A 500 105.82 -82.34 131.77
CA ILE A 500 105.99 -83.73 132.24
C ILE A 500 107.40 -84.23 131.95
N ALA A 501 107.91 -84.01 130.74
CA ALA A 501 109.24 -84.40 130.32
C ALA A 501 110.34 -83.65 131.10
N PHE A 502 110.14 -82.37 131.40
CA PHE A 502 111.02 -81.60 132.26
C PHE A 502 111.09 -82.18 133.68
N ASN A 503 109.93 -82.48 134.27
CA ASN A 503 109.86 -83.10 135.60
C ASN A 503 110.52 -84.49 135.60
N ALA A 504 110.30 -85.31 134.56
CA ALA A 504 110.93 -86.62 134.42
C ALA A 504 112.46 -86.52 134.23
N ALA A 505 112.96 -85.52 133.50
CA ALA A 505 114.38 -85.27 133.34
C ALA A 505 115.03 -84.81 134.66
N LEU A 506 114.33 -83.99 135.44
CA LEU A 506 114.74 -83.57 136.79
C LEU A 506 114.86 -84.78 137.73
N GLU A 507 113.85 -85.65 137.74
CA GLU A 507 113.83 -86.86 138.58
C GLU A 507 114.94 -87.86 138.17
N ALA A 508 115.15 -88.03 136.86
CA ALA A 508 116.22 -88.88 136.32
C ALA A 508 117.64 -88.35 136.64
N ALA A 509 117.83 -87.04 136.70
CA ALA A 509 119.08 -86.42 137.15
C ALA A 509 119.29 -86.63 138.66
N SER A 510 118.22 -86.66 139.46
CA SER A 510 118.28 -86.91 140.91
C SER A 510 118.67 -88.36 141.25
N ALA A 511 118.33 -89.32 140.38
CA ALA A 511 118.57 -90.76 140.57
C ALA A 511 119.99 -91.25 140.18
N GLY A 512 120.90 -90.34 139.79
CA GLY A 512 122.31 -90.67 139.48
C GLY A 512 122.49 -91.70 138.34
N ASP A 513 123.42 -92.65 138.48
CA ASP A 513 123.76 -93.63 137.42
C ASP A 513 122.57 -94.52 136.99
N ALA A 514 121.62 -94.80 137.89
CA ALA A 514 120.43 -95.59 137.58
C ALA A 514 119.41 -94.83 136.69
N GLY A 515 119.36 -93.51 136.79
CA GLY A 515 118.44 -92.64 136.03
C GLY A 515 118.93 -92.25 134.64
N ARG A 516 120.20 -92.51 134.30
CA ARG A 516 120.85 -92.01 133.08
C ARG A 516 120.11 -92.35 131.78
N ARG A 517 119.57 -93.57 131.66
CA ARG A 517 118.77 -94.00 130.48
C ARG A 517 117.40 -93.31 130.43
N PHE A 518 116.77 -93.07 131.59
CA PHE A 518 115.50 -92.35 131.67
C PHE A 518 115.65 -90.86 131.36
N GLY A 519 116.76 -90.24 131.79
CA GLY A 519 117.05 -88.83 131.50
C GLY A 519 117.20 -88.54 130.01
N VAL A 520 117.82 -89.47 129.25
CA VAL A 520 117.92 -89.36 127.78
C VAL A 520 116.53 -89.43 127.13
N VAL A 521 115.66 -90.35 127.59
CA VAL A 521 114.27 -90.45 127.08
C VAL A 521 113.47 -89.19 127.41
N ALA A 522 113.57 -88.67 128.63
CA ALA A 522 112.89 -87.45 129.04
C ALA A 522 113.36 -86.21 128.25
N ALA A 523 114.67 -86.09 127.98
CA ALA A 523 115.21 -85.05 127.11
C ALA A 523 114.69 -85.17 125.67
N GLU A 524 114.55 -86.39 125.14
CA GLU A 524 114.01 -86.62 123.79
C GLU A 524 112.50 -86.32 123.73
N ILE A 525 111.71 -86.67 124.76
CA ILE A 525 110.29 -86.28 124.85
C ILE A 525 110.15 -84.76 124.93
N ARG A 526 111.01 -84.07 125.71
CA ARG A 526 111.00 -82.61 125.78
C ARG A 526 111.32 -81.99 124.41
N ARG A 527 112.34 -82.48 123.72
CA ARG A 527 112.71 -82.03 122.37
C ARG A 527 111.57 -82.27 121.37
N LEU A 528 110.89 -83.40 121.47
CA LEU A 528 109.72 -83.71 120.65
C LEU A 528 108.56 -82.76 120.97
N ALA A 529 108.29 -82.49 122.25
CA ALA A 529 107.26 -81.53 122.65
C ALA A 529 107.57 -80.10 122.18
N ASP A 530 108.83 -79.64 122.28
CA ASP A 530 109.29 -78.36 121.71
C ASP A 530 109.07 -78.31 120.19
N SER A 531 109.40 -79.39 119.48
CA SER A 531 109.18 -79.51 118.03
C SER A 531 107.69 -79.54 117.65
N VAL A 532 106.83 -80.16 118.48
CA VAL A 532 105.37 -80.14 118.31
C VAL A 532 104.83 -78.72 118.52
N THR A 533 105.25 -78.01 119.58
CA THR A 533 104.83 -76.62 119.83
C THR A 533 105.22 -75.71 118.67
N GLU A 534 106.47 -75.78 118.19
CA GLU A 534 106.94 -75.02 117.03
C GLU A 534 106.11 -75.33 115.76
N SER A 535 105.88 -76.63 115.47
CA SER A 535 105.06 -77.05 114.33
C SER A 535 103.60 -76.57 114.46
N THR A 536 103.01 -76.61 115.65
CA THR A 536 101.64 -76.12 115.87
C THR A 536 101.53 -74.61 115.68
N GLN A 537 102.54 -73.83 116.09
CA GLN A 537 102.58 -72.38 115.87
C GLN A 537 102.71 -72.05 114.37
N GLU A 538 103.51 -72.81 113.63
CA GLU A 538 103.58 -72.66 112.17
C GLU A 538 102.24 -72.98 111.49
N ILE A 539 101.56 -74.05 111.92
CA ILE A 539 100.22 -74.40 111.39
C ILE A 539 99.20 -73.32 111.77
N GLU A 540 99.20 -72.84 113.01
CA GLU A 540 98.32 -71.76 113.48
C GLU A 540 98.50 -70.49 112.64
N SER A 541 99.75 -70.10 112.37
CA SER A 541 100.07 -68.98 111.46
C SER A 541 99.48 -69.19 110.07
N LYS A 542 99.63 -70.38 109.47
CA LYS A 542 99.03 -70.72 108.17
C LYS A 542 97.50 -70.67 108.20
N ILE A 543 96.87 -71.12 109.28
CA ILE A 543 95.41 -71.05 109.45
C ILE A 543 94.93 -69.60 109.58
N ASN A 544 95.67 -68.74 110.30
CA ASN A 544 95.35 -67.31 110.37
C ASN A 544 95.42 -66.66 108.98
N HIS A 545 96.45 -66.98 108.19
CA HIS A 545 96.54 -66.53 106.78
C HIS A 545 95.36 -67.04 105.92
N ILE A 546 94.87 -68.25 106.16
CA ILE A 546 93.68 -68.80 105.49
C ILE A 546 92.42 -68.01 105.91
N GLN A 547 92.22 -67.72 107.20
CA GLN A 547 91.08 -66.95 107.69
C GLN A 547 91.07 -65.50 107.15
N ASP A 548 92.22 -64.84 107.08
CA ASP A 548 92.36 -63.53 106.43
C ASP A 548 91.98 -63.57 104.95
N SER A 549 92.38 -64.65 104.27
CA SER A 549 92.06 -64.86 102.86
C SER A 549 90.58 -65.12 102.64
N ILE A 550 89.93 -65.89 103.52
CA ILE A 550 88.48 -66.12 103.53
C ILE A 550 87.74 -64.80 103.74
N SER A 551 88.16 -63.97 104.70
CA SER A 551 87.55 -62.66 104.95
C SER A 551 87.62 -61.75 103.73
N ARG A 552 88.77 -61.73 103.02
CA ARG A 552 88.92 -61.00 101.76
C ARG A 552 88.04 -61.57 100.64
N LEU A 553 87.91 -62.89 100.55
CA LEU A 553 87.06 -63.55 99.55
C LEU A 553 85.56 -63.27 99.76
N VAL A 554 85.10 -63.19 101.02
CA VAL A 554 83.72 -62.79 101.36
C VAL A 554 83.45 -61.37 100.87
N ILE A 555 84.29 -60.39 101.24
CA ILE A 555 84.15 -58.98 100.81
C ILE A 555 84.14 -58.88 99.28
N THR A 556 85.04 -59.62 98.62
CA THR A 556 85.13 -59.63 97.15
C THR A 556 83.88 -60.24 96.50
N SER A 557 83.33 -61.31 97.09
CA SER A 557 82.10 -61.97 96.60
C SER A 557 80.85 -61.13 96.84
N GLU A 558 80.73 -60.42 97.96
CA GLU A 558 79.63 -59.47 98.21
C GLU A 558 79.69 -58.27 97.26
N LYS A 559 80.88 -57.74 97.01
CA LYS A 559 81.10 -56.73 95.98
C LYS A 559 80.73 -57.26 94.59
N GLY A 560 81.10 -58.50 94.29
CA GLY A 560 80.69 -59.22 93.08
C GLY A 560 79.18 -59.31 92.93
N ALA A 561 78.47 -59.71 94.00
CA ALA A 561 77.01 -59.78 94.04
C ALA A 561 76.37 -58.43 93.71
N THR A 562 76.88 -57.35 94.27
CA THR A 562 76.41 -55.98 93.98
C THR A 562 76.61 -55.63 92.50
N GLY A 563 77.76 -55.98 91.92
CA GLY A 563 78.03 -55.80 90.49
C GLY A 563 77.10 -56.61 89.59
N ILE A 564 76.76 -57.84 89.97
CA ILE A 564 75.83 -58.70 89.23
C ILE A 564 74.41 -58.10 89.27
N VAL A 565 73.95 -57.60 90.42
CA VAL A 565 72.64 -56.92 90.53
C VAL A 565 72.59 -55.68 89.62
N ALA A 566 73.64 -54.86 89.63
CA ALA A 566 73.73 -53.69 88.73
C ALA A 566 73.73 -54.11 87.24
N GLY A 567 74.41 -55.20 86.90
CA GLY A 567 74.40 -55.77 85.54
C GLY A 567 73.03 -56.27 85.10
N ARG A 568 72.29 -56.92 85.99
CA ARG A 568 70.90 -57.36 85.75
C ARG A 568 69.98 -56.18 85.49
N GLU A 569 70.05 -55.14 86.32
CA GLU A 569 69.25 -53.92 86.15
C GLU A 569 69.55 -53.21 84.81
N ALA A 570 70.83 -53.04 84.48
CA ALA A 570 71.23 -52.45 83.21
C ALA A 570 70.75 -53.28 82.00
N THR A 571 70.77 -54.61 82.11
CA THR A 571 70.25 -55.51 81.06
C THR A 571 68.74 -55.36 80.89
N LEU A 572 68.00 -55.30 82.00
CA LEU A 572 66.54 -55.12 81.98
C LEU A 572 66.14 -53.78 81.34
N VAL A 573 66.79 -52.69 81.74
CA VAL A 573 66.54 -51.36 81.15
C VAL A 573 66.85 -51.37 79.65
N THR A 574 67.95 -51.98 79.24
CA THR A 574 68.35 -52.06 77.82
C THR A 574 67.35 -52.90 77.00
N ALA A 575 66.85 -54.01 77.55
CA ALA A 575 65.82 -54.82 76.91
C ALA A 575 64.53 -54.01 76.68
N GLY A 576 64.08 -53.23 77.68
CA GLY A 576 62.93 -52.34 77.53
C GLY A 576 63.11 -51.29 76.43
N ARG A 577 64.31 -50.69 76.31
CA ARG A 577 64.62 -49.75 75.22
C ARG A 577 64.60 -50.38 73.84
N LEU A 578 64.99 -51.65 73.72
CA LEU A 578 64.91 -52.39 72.46
C LEU A 578 63.46 -52.71 72.09
N GLU A 579 62.60 -52.95 73.07
CA GLU A 579 61.15 -53.12 72.88
C GLU A 579 60.50 -51.80 72.41
N ASP A 580 60.86 -50.66 73.01
CA ASP A 580 60.46 -49.33 72.54
C ASP A 580 60.84 -49.11 71.06
N LEU A 581 62.05 -49.53 70.66
CA LEU A 581 62.52 -49.44 69.26
C LEU A 581 61.74 -50.35 68.30
N VAL A 582 61.35 -51.54 68.75
CA VAL A 582 60.52 -52.47 67.97
C VAL A 582 59.16 -51.83 67.66
N ASP A 583 58.53 -51.19 68.65
CA ASP A 583 57.25 -50.51 68.46
C ASP A 583 57.38 -49.26 67.60
N ALA A 584 58.43 -48.46 67.81
CA ALA A 584 58.72 -47.28 66.97
C ALA A 584 58.95 -47.68 65.49
N ALA A 585 59.65 -48.79 65.24
CA ALA A 585 59.87 -49.31 63.90
C ALA A 585 58.55 -49.72 63.23
N ARG A 586 57.66 -50.42 63.95
CA ARG A 586 56.32 -50.79 63.44
C ARG A 586 55.47 -49.56 63.10
N GLN A 587 55.44 -48.56 63.97
CA GLN A 587 54.72 -47.31 63.71
C GLN A 587 55.28 -46.60 62.48
N THR A 588 56.61 -46.56 62.34
CA THR A 588 57.28 -45.97 61.17
C THR A 588 56.90 -46.68 59.88
N THR A 589 56.88 -48.01 59.86
CA THR A 589 56.41 -48.81 58.71
C THR A 589 54.97 -48.46 58.34
N SER A 590 54.07 -48.44 59.32
CA SER A 590 52.65 -48.12 59.09
C SER A 590 52.47 -46.70 58.52
N ALA A 591 53.18 -45.72 59.08
CA ALA A 591 53.11 -44.34 58.62
C ALA A 591 53.64 -44.20 57.17
N ALA A 592 54.77 -44.83 56.86
CA ALA A 592 55.36 -44.81 55.52
C ALA A 592 54.45 -45.48 54.48
N GLN A 593 53.78 -46.58 54.82
CA GLN A 593 52.79 -47.22 53.94
C GLN A 593 51.58 -46.29 53.67
N GLN A 594 51.09 -45.59 54.69
CA GLN A 594 49.98 -44.65 54.54
C GLN A 594 50.36 -43.43 53.70
N ILE A 595 51.60 -42.93 53.83
CA ILE A 595 52.15 -41.89 52.95
C ILE A 595 52.17 -42.39 51.52
N SER A 596 52.74 -43.58 51.26
CA SER A 596 52.80 -44.18 49.93
C SER A 596 51.41 -44.28 49.27
N LEU A 597 50.39 -44.75 50.01
CA LEU A 597 49.02 -44.82 49.52
C LEU A 597 48.44 -43.44 49.18
N SER A 598 48.63 -42.46 50.08
CA SER A 598 48.14 -41.08 49.88
C SER A 598 48.79 -40.43 48.66
N THR A 599 50.08 -40.69 48.46
CA THR A 599 50.84 -40.21 47.32
C THR A 599 50.41 -40.88 46.00
N GLN A 600 50.07 -42.17 46.03
CA GLN A 600 49.47 -42.86 44.89
C GLN A 600 48.14 -42.19 44.48
N GLN A 601 47.30 -41.83 45.46
CA GLN A 601 46.05 -41.11 45.22
C GLN A 601 46.30 -39.71 44.66
N GLN A 602 47.28 -38.96 45.18
CA GLN A 602 47.68 -37.67 44.63
C GLN A 602 48.09 -37.77 43.16
N ARG A 603 48.87 -38.80 42.78
CA ARG A 603 49.26 -39.02 41.38
C ARG A 603 48.06 -39.27 40.47
N THR A 604 47.10 -40.07 40.92
CA THR A 604 45.84 -40.30 40.18
C THR A 604 45.06 -38.99 40.03
N ALA A 605 44.93 -38.22 41.10
CA ALA A 605 44.25 -36.92 41.08
C ALA A 605 44.94 -35.94 40.12
N SER A 606 46.26 -35.80 40.16
CA SER A 606 47.00 -34.94 39.23
C SER A 606 46.79 -35.34 37.77
N THR A 607 46.75 -36.65 37.49
CA THR A 607 46.46 -37.17 36.14
C THR A 607 45.05 -36.78 35.68
N GLN A 608 44.05 -36.88 36.58
CA GLN A 608 42.68 -36.47 36.28
C GLN A 608 42.57 -34.95 36.04
N VAL A 609 43.31 -34.14 36.81
CA VAL A 609 43.36 -32.69 36.58
C VAL A 609 43.95 -32.38 35.20
N VAL A 610 45.03 -33.06 34.78
CA VAL A 610 45.59 -32.87 33.44
C VAL A 610 44.59 -33.23 32.33
N ILE A 611 43.77 -34.27 32.52
CA ILE A 611 42.69 -34.62 31.57
C ILE A 611 41.65 -33.49 31.50
N ALA A 612 41.19 -32.97 32.64
CA ALA A 612 40.24 -31.86 32.69
C ALA A 612 40.81 -30.58 32.05
N LEU A 613 42.10 -30.29 32.25
CA LEU A 613 42.76 -29.16 31.62
C LEU A 613 42.78 -29.27 30.09
N ARG A 614 42.96 -30.48 29.53
CA ARG A 614 42.86 -30.69 28.07
C ARG A 614 41.48 -30.38 27.52
N GLU A 615 40.42 -30.71 28.27
CA GLU A 615 39.05 -30.33 27.90
C GLU A 615 38.87 -28.81 27.91
N ILE A 616 39.46 -28.11 28.88
CA ILE A 616 39.45 -26.63 28.92
C ILE A 616 40.19 -26.03 27.71
N VAL A 617 41.34 -26.57 27.32
CA VAL A 617 42.04 -26.12 26.10
C VAL A 617 41.15 -26.31 24.86
N SER A 618 40.49 -27.47 24.74
CA SER A 618 39.58 -27.74 23.63
C SER A 618 38.40 -26.76 23.60
N ALA A 619 37.79 -26.50 24.75
CA ALA A 619 36.70 -25.53 24.88
C ALA A 619 37.16 -24.09 24.57
N SER A 620 38.36 -23.70 25.01
CA SER A 620 38.96 -22.40 24.70
C SER A 620 39.21 -22.25 23.20
N SER A 621 39.74 -23.29 22.54
CA SER A 621 39.93 -23.32 21.09
C SER A 621 38.61 -23.18 20.32
N HIS A 622 37.56 -23.89 20.74
CA HIS A 622 36.22 -23.77 20.16
C HIS A 622 35.63 -22.36 20.37
N THR A 623 35.89 -21.75 21.53
CA THR A 623 35.49 -20.37 21.83
C THR A 623 36.19 -19.40 20.89
N ALA A 624 37.50 -19.52 20.70
CA ALA A 624 38.26 -18.68 19.77
C ALA A 624 37.72 -18.79 18.33
N GLN A 625 37.41 -20.01 17.85
CA GLN A 625 36.80 -20.20 16.53
C GLN A 625 35.40 -19.56 16.43
N SER A 626 34.60 -19.67 17.49
CA SER A 626 33.27 -19.05 17.55
C SER A 626 33.35 -17.53 17.52
N LEU A 627 34.34 -16.94 18.19
CA LEU A 627 34.60 -15.49 18.17
C LEU A 627 34.96 -14.99 16.78
N THR A 628 35.79 -15.72 16.03
CA THR A 628 36.07 -15.38 14.62
C THR A 628 34.79 -15.30 13.80
N ARG A 629 33.88 -16.27 13.98
CA ARG A 629 32.60 -16.30 13.27
C ARG A 629 31.64 -15.18 13.69
N VAL A 630 31.61 -14.84 14.98
CA VAL A 630 30.85 -13.67 15.48
C VAL A 630 31.41 -12.38 14.90
N SER A 631 32.73 -12.25 14.77
CA SER A 631 33.39 -11.10 14.14
C SER A 631 32.98 -10.96 12.67
N GLU A 632 33.01 -12.04 11.90
CA GLU A 632 32.55 -12.06 10.50
C GLU A 632 31.09 -11.60 10.37
N VAL A 633 30.18 -12.17 11.18
CA VAL A 633 28.76 -11.81 11.17
C VAL A 633 28.56 -10.34 11.56
N SER A 634 29.33 -9.85 12.53
CA SER A 634 29.28 -8.45 12.96
C SER A 634 29.72 -7.51 11.84
N HIS A 635 30.77 -7.89 11.09
CA HIS A 635 31.22 -7.13 9.93
C HIS A 635 30.15 -7.09 8.83
N ASP A 636 29.48 -8.20 8.56
CA ASP A 636 28.36 -8.24 7.62
C ASP A 636 27.17 -7.39 8.08
N MET A 637 26.85 -7.39 9.38
CA MET A 637 25.82 -6.53 9.95
C MET A 637 26.18 -5.04 9.80
N ALA A 638 27.43 -4.65 10.07
CA ALA A 638 27.88 -3.27 9.85
C ALA A 638 27.74 -2.87 8.37
N ARG A 639 28.12 -3.76 7.45
CA ARG A 639 28.01 -3.52 6.01
C ARG A 639 26.54 -3.35 5.59
N LEU A 640 25.67 -4.30 5.94
CA LEU A 640 24.24 -4.25 5.63
C LEU A 640 23.56 -3.02 6.24
N SER A 641 23.93 -2.66 7.46
CA SER A 641 23.46 -1.44 8.11
C SER A 641 23.93 -0.17 7.40
N GLY A 642 25.18 -0.15 6.92
CA GLY A 642 25.69 0.94 6.09
C GLY A 642 24.95 1.05 4.75
N GLU A 643 24.72 -0.09 4.08
CA GLU A 643 23.93 -0.17 2.84
C GLU A 643 22.50 0.34 3.06
N LEU A 644 21.83 -0.08 4.15
CA LEU A 644 20.51 0.45 4.53
C LEU A 644 20.55 1.95 4.80
N GLY A 645 21.59 2.44 5.48
CA GLY A 645 21.82 3.88 5.70
C GLY A 645 21.87 4.65 4.38
N THR A 646 22.72 4.21 3.44
CA THR A 646 22.87 4.86 2.12
C THR A 646 21.61 4.76 1.25
N LEU A 647 20.86 3.66 1.33
CA LEU A 647 19.55 3.51 0.66
C LEU A 647 18.55 4.52 1.19
N VAL A 648 18.53 4.76 2.50
CA VAL A 648 17.64 5.73 3.12
C VAL A 648 18.08 7.17 2.90
N GLU A 649 19.39 7.45 2.78
CA GLU A 649 19.91 8.78 2.44
C GLU A 649 19.45 9.29 1.07
N ARG A 650 19.02 8.40 0.17
CA ARG A 650 18.36 8.81 -1.09
C ARG A 650 17.04 9.55 -0.84
N PHE A 651 16.41 9.33 0.30
CA PHE A 651 15.22 10.09 0.69
C PHE A 651 15.63 11.39 1.39
N GLN A 652 15.19 12.53 0.85
CA GLN A 652 15.32 13.81 1.55
C GLN A 652 14.24 13.88 2.62
N LEU A 653 14.68 13.80 3.86
CA LEU A 653 13.83 13.84 5.03
C LEU A 653 13.95 15.23 5.64
N ARG A 654 12.82 15.88 5.92
CA ARG A 654 12.84 17.04 6.79
C ARG A 654 13.21 16.57 8.19
N GLU A 655 14.31 17.06 8.73
CA GLU A 655 14.55 16.93 10.16
C GLU A 655 13.50 17.78 10.85
N THR A 656 12.57 17.13 11.54
CA THR A 656 11.83 17.79 12.60
C THR A 656 12.87 18.14 13.66
N SER A 657 13.34 19.38 13.66
CA SER A 657 13.93 20.00 14.84
C SER A 657 12.90 19.80 15.96
N GLY A 658 13.16 18.84 16.84
CA GLY A 658 12.41 18.71 18.07
C GLY A 658 12.71 19.93 18.94
N ASP A 659 11.65 20.56 19.45
CA ASP A 659 11.68 21.26 20.73
C ASP A 659 12.12 20.30 21.86
#